data_AF-A0A9W7YZK2-F1
#
_entry.id   AF-A0A9W7YZK2-F1
#
_cell.length_a   1.000
_cell.length_b   1.000
_cell.length_c   1.000
_cell.angle_alpha   90.00
_cell.angle_beta   90.00
_cell.angle_gamma   90.00
#
_symmetry.space_group_name_H-M   'P 1'
#
loop_
_entity.id
_entity.type
_entity.pdbx_description
1 polymer ?
#
loop_
_entity_poly.entity_id
_entity_poly.type
_entity_poly.pdbx_seq_one_letter_code
_entity_poly.pdbx_strand_id
1 'polypeptide(L)'
;MPTPSLIVGLRLGGKKAAVFGDGPIAASRAVFALDAGADVVLYTGSVPESLSKWTDSGRVTAVPAAKYAASDISQFSVVFVAANAYGAQDIARDAHAAGVPVNVAGDGELSDFALMPTYRGASGLQIAVTTNGVAPRAASRLLREIVDKLPSDLEPQLVQVEQLAQVARTAELERAKVLASMDTSQSDNEVSQSATAADTPALRSTPSSVAEGPEFLDLATLRTSATQVTQDTDVATASAYVAHALSDLCFVYAAREQTLGAAALAWTRRAEKNAYGEWVSALRMETRLGAGHAAWGALAGGSRVAAIASAESLPYMAPVLVQLAARRQPIVVHAAAQSLDDASCVRSDVAGVFAALHSRAVVLASASAQEAHDVAAVAHAVAAAAQVPVVHVTSGALDADDTNSVHVLSHSQLAAFVADVAVTQLEPAEAVQRALSQFHAVSGRTYRSLEYSGSSDAETVFVALGAAAASAQAALPSIMQESHAGVLNVRALRPWDHAELVRSLPASVRHVVVLSATDGADALLADVSVAALISGAAHIGVCGESVLDASDADIANTMRTALGLDTVSEETETEAEVEAEAKAEAKVEETPAIATPDASLDTALALAKRLAFPEAYATQLTARPDERTFAVKVSSLRRMTPDSYDRNIIHIEFDTRNTGLTYEIGDALGVYGSNDAQEVRDFCAAYGVDEDVLVTAVKDGRSQTRTVYAWLAHTLDMFGRPSKKFYSALAAFATDAAEAEKLEWLTTPEGAIEFKGRVADTVTYADILLEFASARPPITHLVDLIAPIKPRHYSIASSARMHPGSVHLCVVTVHWPTSRGPRAGQCTRFLDALNIGDAVTVSVKPSVMKLPPLDAQPVIMAGLGTGMAPFRAFIEERAMRKLEGIDVGPMTLYFGSRHRAMEYLYGEEFEAYHADGLLTNLRLAFSRDQKDKVYIQHKMRDDAELLADGLLANEGCFYLCGPTWPASDVKDAMVHAFTSHGGVKPTEASKVIEELKESDRYILEVY
;
A
#
# COMPACT_ATOMS: atom_id res chain seq x y z
N MET A 1 16.93 0.25 -9.59
CA MET A 1 15.77 0.00 -10.45
C MET A 1 15.27 -1.41 -10.19
N PRO A 2 13.97 -1.64 -9.96
CA PRO A 2 13.41 -2.98 -10.03
C PRO A 2 13.47 -3.50 -11.47
N THR A 3 14.08 -4.68 -11.67
CA THR A 3 14.27 -5.32 -13.00
C THR A 3 12.92 -5.88 -13.51
N PRO A 4 12.64 -5.88 -14.82
CA PRO A 4 11.38 -6.41 -15.38
C PRO A 4 11.23 -7.92 -15.16
N SER A 5 9.98 -8.38 -15.04
CA SER A 5 9.66 -9.81 -15.04
C SER A 5 9.83 -10.39 -16.44
N LEU A 6 10.49 -11.54 -16.55
CA LEU A 6 10.74 -12.23 -17.82
C LEU A 6 9.75 -13.39 -17.97
N ILE A 7 8.92 -13.37 -19.01
CA ILE A 7 8.00 -14.46 -19.32
C ILE A 7 8.76 -15.51 -20.14
N VAL A 8 8.80 -16.76 -19.66
CA VAL A 8 9.53 -17.86 -20.29
C VAL A 8 8.59 -19.03 -20.56
N GLY A 9 8.71 -19.64 -21.74
CA GLY A 9 7.99 -20.87 -22.09
C GLY A 9 8.86 -22.12 -21.88
N LEU A 10 8.42 -23.06 -21.06
CA LEU A 10 9.02 -24.37 -20.89
C LEU A 10 8.37 -25.39 -21.83
N ARG A 11 9.15 -25.92 -22.79
CA ARG A 11 8.71 -27.06 -23.62
C ARG A 11 8.87 -28.36 -22.84
N LEU A 12 7.74 -28.97 -22.47
CA LEU A 12 7.68 -30.20 -21.67
C LEU A 12 7.26 -31.45 -22.45
N GLY A 13 6.96 -31.34 -23.75
CA GLY A 13 6.62 -32.47 -24.61
C GLY A 13 7.62 -33.63 -24.48
N GLY A 14 7.15 -34.79 -24.01
CA GLY A 14 7.94 -36.02 -23.84
C GLY A 14 8.95 -35.99 -22.68
N LYS A 15 8.86 -35.01 -21.77
CA LYS A 15 9.71 -34.90 -20.57
C LYS A 15 8.93 -35.28 -19.31
N LYS A 16 9.64 -35.65 -18.24
CA LYS A 16 9.01 -35.94 -16.95
C LYS A 16 8.82 -34.69 -16.10
N ALA A 17 7.65 -34.54 -15.49
CA ALA A 17 7.35 -33.55 -14.47
C ALA A 17 6.94 -34.25 -13.16
N ALA A 18 7.45 -33.76 -12.02
CA ALA A 18 7.04 -34.28 -10.72
C ALA A 18 5.99 -33.36 -10.09
N VAL A 19 4.99 -33.96 -9.45
CA VAL A 19 3.97 -33.27 -8.66
C VAL A 19 3.93 -33.91 -7.28
N PHE A 20 4.05 -33.11 -6.22
CA PHE A 20 4.01 -33.56 -4.83
C PHE A 20 2.79 -32.99 -4.12
N GLY A 21 2.06 -33.85 -3.39
CA GLY A 21 0.94 -33.48 -2.53
C GLY A 21 -0.42 -34.01 -3.00
N ASP A 22 -1.47 -33.60 -2.29
CA ASP A 22 -2.82 -34.14 -2.44
C ASP A 22 -3.84 -33.04 -2.78
N GLY A 23 -5.03 -33.45 -3.25
CA GLY A 23 -6.16 -32.55 -3.45
C GLY A 23 -6.09 -31.66 -4.71
N PRO A 24 -6.91 -30.59 -4.77
CA PRO A 24 -7.16 -29.84 -6.01
C PRO A 24 -5.94 -29.08 -6.53
N ILE A 25 -5.03 -28.66 -5.64
CA ILE A 25 -3.78 -27.96 -6.04
C ILE A 25 -2.85 -28.93 -6.77
N ALA A 26 -2.62 -30.13 -6.24
CA ALA A 26 -1.82 -31.15 -6.89
C ALA A 26 -2.43 -31.56 -8.24
N ALA A 27 -3.77 -31.72 -8.29
CA ALA A 27 -4.48 -31.97 -9.53
C ALA A 27 -4.25 -30.88 -10.58
N SER A 28 -4.39 -29.61 -10.21
CA SER A 28 -4.14 -28.47 -11.09
C SER A 28 -2.71 -28.45 -11.64
N ARG A 29 -1.70 -28.73 -10.80
CA ARG A 29 -0.29 -28.77 -11.23
C ARG A 29 0.00 -29.92 -12.20
N ALA A 30 -0.61 -31.09 -11.97
CA ALA A 30 -0.51 -32.22 -12.89
C ALA A 30 -1.13 -31.90 -14.25
N VAL A 31 -2.30 -31.24 -14.28
CA VAL A 31 -2.96 -30.80 -15.52
C VAL A 31 -2.06 -29.86 -16.32
N PHE A 32 -1.44 -28.85 -15.69
CA PHE A 32 -0.55 -27.93 -16.38
C PHE A 32 0.63 -28.64 -17.07
N ALA A 33 1.22 -29.62 -16.39
CA ALA A 33 2.31 -30.41 -16.97
C ALA A 33 1.82 -31.30 -18.12
N LEU A 34 0.67 -31.96 -17.97
CA LEU A 34 0.05 -32.80 -19.01
C LEU A 34 -0.32 -32.01 -20.27
N ASP A 35 -0.87 -30.81 -20.11
CA ASP A 35 -1.26 -29.93 -21.21
C ASP A 35 -0.03 -29.40 -21.98
N ALA A 36 1.09 -29.24 -21.29
CA ALA A 36 2.38 -28.94 -21.89
C ALA A 36 3.08 -30.17 -22.52
N GLY A 37 2.43 -31.34 -22.48
CA GLY A 37 2.89 -32.59 -23.09
C GLY A 37 3.85 -33.41 -22.23
N ALA A 38 3.92 -33.17 -20.92
CA ALA A 38 4.79 -33.92 -20.00
C ALA A 38 4.20 -35.28 -19.60
N ASP A 39 5.09 -36.21 -19.25
CA ASP A 39 4.76 -37.41 -18.47
C ASP A 39 4.81 -37.04 -16.99
N VAL A 40 3.70 -37.21 -16.27
CA VAL A 40 3.60 -36.73 -14.88
C VAL A 40 3.83 -37.88 -13.90
N VAL A 41 4.72 -37.66 -12.93
CA VAL A 41 4.88 -38.53 -11.76
C VAL A 41 4.28 -37.81 -10.55
N LEU A 42 3.21 -38.37 -9.99
CA LEU A 42 2.46 -37.80 -8.87
C LEU A 42 2.83 -38.53 -7.58
N TYR A 43 3.55 -37.86 -6.68
CA TYR A 43 3.86 -38.32 -5.33
C TYR A 43 2.73 -37.87 -4.38
N THR A 44 1.86 -38.81 -4.01
CA THR A 44 0.58 -38.52 -3.35
C THR A 44 0.24 -39.58 -2.30
N GLY A 45 -0.52 -39.21 -1.26
CA GLY A 45 -1.16 -40.14 -0.34
C GLY A 45 -2.46 -40.70 -0.89
N SER A 46 -3.16 -39.94 -1.74
CA SER A 46 -4.41 -40.34 -2.40
C SER A 46 -4.56 -39.65 -3.75
N VAL A 47 -4.71 -40.43 -4.83
CA VAL A 47 -4.88 -39.90 -6.19
C VAL A 47 -6.16 -39.05 -6.28
N PRO A 48 -6.08 -37.76 -6.67
CA PRO A 48 -7.26 -36.93 -6.88
C PRO A 48 -8.19 -37.51 -7.95
N GLU A 49 -9.50 -37.48 -7.71
CA GLU A 49 -10.50 -38.05 -8.62
C GLU A 49 -10.42 -37.47 -10.04
N SER A 50 -10.11 -36.17 -10.17
CA SER A 50 -9.91 -35.49 -11.44
C SER A 50 -8.74 -36.01 -12.27
N LEU A 51 -7.81 -36.76 -11.68
CA LEU A 51 -6.66 -37.38 -12.36
C LEU A 51 -6.86 -38.88 -12.63
N SER A 52 -7.97 -39.49 -12.21
CA SER A 52 -8.25 -40.93 -12.36
C SER A 52 -8.09 -41.41 -13.81
N LYS A 53 -8.76 -40.74 -14.76
CA LYS A 53 -8.70 -41.04 -16.20
C LYS A 53 -7.27 -41.02 -16.79
N TRP A 54 -6.42 -40.13 -16.30
CA TRP A 54 -5.03 -40.04 -16.78
C TRP A 54 -4.09 -41.03 -16.08
N THR A 55 -4.46 -41.48 -14.89
CA THR A 55 -3.77 -42.56 -14.18
C THR A 55 -4.07 -43.90 -14.84
N ASP A 56 -5.34 -44.15 -15.18
CA ASP A 56 -5.79 -45.38 -15.87
C ASP A 56 -5.19 -45.51 -17.28
N SER A 57 -4.97 -44.39 -17.97
CA SER A 57 -4.31 -44.36 -19.28
C SER A 57 -2.78 -44.35 -19.22
N GLY A 58 -2.19 -44.35 -18.02
CA GLY A 58 -0.73 -44.37 -17.83
C GLY A 58 0.00 -43.05 -18.09
N ARG A 59 -0.74 -41.95 -18.33
CA ARG A 59 -0.16 -40.59 -18.53
C ARG A 59 0.26 -39.93 -17.22
N VAL A 60 -0.34 -40.34 -16.10
CA VAL A 60 0.06 -39.99 -14.74
C VAL A 60 0.50 -41.25 -14.02
N THR A 61 1.74 -41.27 -13.55
CA THR A 61 2.26 -42.36 -12.70
C THR A 61 2.13 -41.95 -11.24
N ALA A 62 1.16 -42.53 -10.52
CA ALA A 62 1.00 -42.30 -9.09
C ALA A 62 2.00 -43.13 -8.26
N VAL A 63 2.73 -42.47 -7.36
CA VAL A 63 3.72 -43.07 -6.47
C VAL A 63 3.38 -42.67 -5.03
N PRO A 64 3.38 -43.60 -4.06
CA PRO A 64 3.21 -43.24 -2.66
C PRO A 64 4.27 -42.22 -2.22
N ALA A 65 3.87 -41.13 -1.58
CA ALA A 65 4.79 -40.06 -1.17
C ALA A 65 5.99 -40.57 -0.34
N ALA A 66 5.79 -41.60 0.50
CA ALA A 66 6.85 -42.23 1.30
C ALA A 66 7.95 -42.93 0.48
N LYS A 67 7.76 -43.14 -0.83
CA LYS A 67 8.77 -43.73 -1.73
C LYS A 67 9.66 -42.68 -2.40
N TYR A 68 9.45 -41.40 -2.15
CA TYR A 68 10.32 -40.34 -2.67
C TYR A 68 11.74 -40.47 -2.08
N ALA A 69 12.75 -40.45 -2.94
CA ALA A 69 14.15 -40.30 -2.57
C ALA A 69 14.76 -39.09 -3.27
N ALA A 70 15.61 -38.32 -2.59
CA ALA A 70 16.24 -37.11 -3.14
C ALA A 70 17.02 -37.37 -4.45
N SER A 71 17.54 -38.58 -4.66
CA SER A 71 18.20 -38.98 -5.91
C SER A 71 17.28 -38.93 -7.13
N ASP A 72 15.97 -39.12 -6.93
CA ASP A 72 14.98 -39.20 -8.01
C ASP A 72 14.74 -37.84 -8.66
N ILE A 73 15.01 -36.74 -7.96
CA ILE A 73 14.59 -35.40 -8.40
C ILE A 73 15.29 -34.95 -9.69
N SER A 74 16.52 -35.42 -9.89
CA SER A 74 17.36 -35.12 -11.05
C SER A 74 16.81 -35.63 -12.39
N GLN A 75 15.84 -36.56 -12.38
CA GLN A 75 15.21 -37.09 -13.60
C GLN A 75 14.10 -36.17 -14.15
N PHE A 76 13.65 -35.19 -13.37
CA PHE A 76 12.53 -34.33 -13.73
C PHE A 76 13.00 -33.03 -14.37
N SER A 77 12.17 -32.50 -15.29
CA SER A 77 12.42 -31.21 -15.94
C SER A 77 11.77 -30.03 -15.22
N VAL A 78 10.80 -30.31 -14.36
CA VAL A 78 10.12 -29.33 -13.50
C VAL A 78 9.48 -30.06 -12.31
N VAL A 79 9.46 -29.41 -11.16
CA VAL A 79 8.84 -29.92 -9.93
C VAL A 79 7.73 -28.97 -9.47
N PHE A 80 6.56 -29.52 -9.17
CA PHE A 80 5.47 -28.79 -8.54
C PHE A 80 5.17 -29.37 -7.16
N VAL A 81 5.01 -28.51 -6.17
CA VAL A 81 4.70 -28.90 -4.80
C VAL A 81 3.41 -28.20 -4.38
N ALA A 82 2.39 -28.97 -4.01
CA ALA A 82 1.14 -28.43 -3.48
C ALA A 82 1.36 -27.87 -2.07
N ALA A 83 0.53 -26.90 -1.67
CA ALA A 83 0.69 -26.18 -0.40
C ALA A 83 0.60 -27.09 0.85
N ASN A 84 -0.06 -28.24 0.72
CA ASN A 84 -0.26 -29.24 1.76
C ASN A 84 0.75 -30.40 1.69
N ALA A 85 1.73 -30.36 0.79
CA ALA A 85 2.67 -31.46 0.62
C ALA A 85 3.62 -31.57 1.83
N TYR A 86 3.66 -32.74 2.46
CA TYR A 86 4.59 -33.03 3.55
C TYR A 86 6.04 -32.96 3.04
N GLY A 87 6.90 -32.20 3.72
CA GLY A 87 8.31 -32.04 3.33
C GLY A 87 8.54 -31.06 2.16
N ALA A 88 7.64 -30.11 1.91
CA ALA A 88 7.77 -29.13 0.81
C ALA A 88 9.12 -28.37 0.80
N GLN A 89 9.64 -28.00 1.97
CA GLN A 89 10.96 -27.35 2.10
C GLN A 89 12.11 -28.28 1.69
N ASP A 90 12.05 -29.56 2.07
CA ASP A 90 13.05 -30.56 1.71
C ASP A 90 13.04 -30.83 0.20
N ILE A 91 11.85 -31.00 -0.39
CA ILE A 91 11.68 -31.21 -1.83
C ILE A 91 12.19 -29.99 -2.62
N ALA A 92 11.88 -28.77 -2.16
CA ALA A 92 12.39 -27.56 -2.78
C ALA A 92 13.92 -27.49 -2.67
N ARG A 93 14.50 -27.75 -1.50
CA ARG A 93 15.97 -27.81 -1.31
C ARG A 93 16.61 -28.81 -2.27
N ASP A 94 16.05 -30.01 -2.37
CA ASP A 94 16.57 -31.07 -3.23
C ASP A 94 16.50 -30.66 -4.72
N ALA A 95 15.40 -30.03 -5.15
CA ALA A 95 15.23 -29.52 -6.51
C ALA A 95 16.27 -28.45 -6.85
N HIS A 96 16.48 -27.50 -5.94
CA HIS A 96 17.49 -26.45 -6.08
C HIS A 96 18.91 -27.04 -6.16
N ALA A 97 19.23 -28.04 -5.34
CA ALA A 97 20.53 -28.71 -5.36
C ALA A 97 20.78 -29.46 -6.68
N ALA A 98 19.72 -30.01 -7.29
CA ALA A 98 19.78 -30.68 -8.60
C ALA A 98 19.67 -29.71 -9.80
N GLY A 99 19.42 -28.42 -9.58
CA GLY A 99 19.24 -27.42 -10.65
C GLY A 99 17.92 -27.55 -11.42
N VAL A 100 16.94 -28.27 -10.87
CA VAL A 100 15.61 -28.49 -11.45
C VAL A 100 14.65 -27.39 -10.99
N PRO A 101 13.96 -26.67 -11.90
CA PRO A 101 13.04 -25.61 -11.51
C PRO A 101 11.88 -26.13 -10.65
N VAL A 102 11.64 -25.48 -9.51
CA VAL A 102 10.54 -25.85 -8.59
C VAL A 102 9.51 -24.73 -8.40
N ASN A 103 8.23 -25.08 -8.31
CA ASN A 103 7.16 -24.18 -7.86
C ASN A 103 6.43 -24.79 -6.67
N VAL A 104 6.48 -24.10 -5.54
CA VAL A 104 5.73 -24.43 -4.32
C VAL A 104 4.50 -23.53 -4.25
N ALA A 105 3.31 -24.14 -4.24
CA ALA A 105 2.06 -23.39 -4.23
C ALA A 105 1.91 -22.57 -2.95
N GLY A 106 1.68 -21.26 -3.08
CA GLY A 106 1.52 -20.35 -1.95
C GLY A 106 2.82 -19.91 -1.28
N ASP A 107 3.97 -20.49 -1.66
CA ASP A 107 5.27 -20.15 -1.08
C ASP A 107 6.24 -19.71 -2.18
N GLY A 108 6.41 -18.40 -2.27
CA GLY A 108 7.30 -17.83 -3.27
C GLY A 108 8.78 -18.02 -2.93
N GLU A 109 9.18 -18.06 -1.65
CA GLU A 109 10.61 -18.11 -1.26
C GLU A 109 11.23 -19.45 -1.64
N LEU A 110 10.41 -20.50 -1.65
CA LEU A 110 10.77 -21.82 -2.10
C LEU A 110 10.62 -22.03 -3.62
N SER A 111 10.10 -21.04 -4.36
CA SER A 111 9.78 -21.16 -5.79
C SER A 111 10.81 -20.50 -6.71
N ASP A 112 11.21 -21.19 -7.78
CA ASP A 112 12.05 -20.66 -8.86
C ASP A 112 11.26 -19.88 -9.92
N PHE A 113 9.93 -20.01 -9.94
CA PHE A 113 9.05 -19.33 -10.88
C PHE A 113 7.62 -19.23 -10.36
N ALA A 114 6.86 -18.26 -10.90
CA ALA A 114 5.42 -18.16 -10.71
C ALA A 114 4.69 -18.71 -11.93
N LEU A 115 3.57 -19.40 -11.70
CA LEU A 115 2.67 -19.78 -12.78
C LEU A 115 1.76 -18.59 -13.11
N MET A 116 1.95 -18.01 -14.28
CA MET A 116 1.10 -16.94 -14.81
C MET A 116 -0.22 -17.48 -15.33
N PRO A 117 -1.34 -16.71 -15.27
CA PRO A 117 -2.55 -17.05 -16.01
C PRO A 117 -2.19 -17.53 -17.41
N THR A 118 -2.46 -18.80 -17.69
CA THR A 118 -1.83 -19.50 -18.80
C THR A 118 -2.56 -19.20 -20.10
N TYR A 119 -1.83 -18.74 -21.12
CA TYR A 119 -2.31 -18.77 -22.49
C TYR A 119 -2.45 -20.23 -22.94
N ARG A 120 -3.67 -20.67 -23.23
CA ARG A 120 -3.96 -22.02 -23.73
C ARG A 120 -3.70 -22.11 -25.24
N GLY A 121 -2.43 -22.21 -25.62
CA GLY A 121 -1.97 -22.57 -26.96
C GLY A 121 -0.97 -23.73 -26.92
N ALA A 122 -0.89 -24.53 -27.98
CA ALA A 122 -0.08 -25.76 -28.07
C ALA A 122 1.46 -25.56 -28.12
N SER A 123 2.01 -24.58 -27.38
CA SER A 123 3.42 -24.15 -27.51
C SER A 123 4.30 -24.33 -26.27
N GLY A 124 3.80 -24.93 -25.18
CA GLY A 124 4.55 -25.24 -23.94
C GLY A 124 4.00 -24.54 -22.69
N LEU A 125 4.51 -24.91 -21.50
CA LEU A 125 4.09 -24.32 -20.22
C LEU A 125 4.67 -22.90 -20.08
N GLN A 126 3.82 -21.88 -19.97
CA GLN A 126 4.26 -20.50 -19.72
C GLN A 126 4.46 -20.25 -18.22
N ILE A 127 5.63 -19.71 -17.86
CA ILE A 127 5.99 -19.32 -16.50
C ILE A 127 6.46 -17.86 -16.50
N ALA A 128 6.15 -17.10 -15.44
CA ALA A 128 6.83 -15.83 -15.20
C ALA A 128 7.98 -16.04 -14.24
N VAL A 129 9.11 -15.43 -14.61
CA VAL A 129 10.32 -15.39 -13.83
C VAL A 129 10.52 -13.94 -13.41
N THR A 130 10.19 -13.62 -12.16
CA THR A 130 10.19 -12.25 -11.64
C THR A 130 11.41 -11.97 -10.76
N THR A 131 12.09 -10.86 -11.01
CA THR A 131 13.15 -10.28 -10.17
C THR A 131 12.60 -9.42 -9.04
N ASN A 132 11.28 -9.15 -9.04
CA ASN A 132 10.62 -8.25 -8.09
C ASN A 132 9.89 -9.01 -6.97
N GLY A 133 10.53 -10.08 -6.50
CA GLY A 133 10.20 -10.75 -5.24
C GLY A 133 9.14 -11.82 -5.38
N VAL A 134 9.50 -12.98 -5.95
CA VAL A 134 9.93 -14.13 -5.12
C VAL A 134 10.76 -15.19 -5.87
N ALA A 135 11.09 -15.02 -7.16
CA ALA A 135 11.85 -16.02 -7.93
C ALA A 135 13.18 -15.52 -8.55
N PRO A 136 14.15 -15.04 -7.72
CA PRO A 136 15.41 -14.50 -8.22
C PRO A 136 16.33 -15.56 -8.86
N ARG A 137 16.21 -16.84 -8.50
CA ARG A 137 17.18 -17.89 -8.90
C ARG A 137 17.15 -18.20 -10.40
N ALA A 138 15.97 -18.41 -10.99
CA ALA A 138 15.85 -18.67 -12.43
C ALA A 138 16.14 -17.42 -13.27
N ALA A 139 15.73 -16.23 -12.80
CA ALA A 139 15.94 -14.96 -13.50
C ALA A 139 17.44 -14.65 -13.62
N SER A 140 18.16 -14.74 -12.51
CA SER A 140 19.60 -14.49 -12.46
C SER A 140 20.42 -15.54 -13.20
N ARG A 141 19.93 -16.79 -13.35
CA ARG A 141 20.57 -17.82 -14.17
C ARG A 141 20.38 -17.53 -15.66
N LEU A 142 19.14 -17.26 -16.10
CA LEU A 142 18.83 -16.89 -17.48
C LEU A 142 19.57 -15.62 -17.91
N LEU A 143 19.57 -14.59 -17.08
CA LEU A 143 20.30 -13.35 -17.35
C LEU A 143 21.81 -13.58 -17.47
N ARG A 144 22.42 -14.41 -16.61
CA ARG A 144 23.84 -14.79 -16.76
C ARG A 144 24.11 -15.56 -18.05
N GLU A 145 23.29 -16.54 -18.39
CA GLU A 145 23.44 -17.30 -19.65
C GLU A 145 23.25 -16.43 -20.90
N ILE A 146 22.37 -15.43 -20.83
CA ILE A 146 22.19 -14.45 -21.90
C ILE A 146 23.43 -13.55 -21.99
N VAL A 147 23.84 -12.95 -20.87
CA VAL A 147 25.01 -12.04 -20.81
C VAL A 147 26.29 -12.74 -21.24
N ASP A 148 26.53 -13.98 -20.81
CA ASP A 148 27.70 -14.78 -21.21
C ASP A 148 27.73 -15.10 -22.72
N LYS A 149 26.58 -14.99 -23.40
CA LYS A 149 26.45 -15.20 -24.85
C LYS A 149 26.41 -13.90 -25.64
N LEU A 150 26.32 -12.74 -24.99
CA LEU A 150 26.36 -11.45 -25.68
C LEU A 150 27.80 -11.12 -26.10
N PRO A 151 28.02 -10.67 -27.34
CA PRO A 151 29.32 -10.16 -27.79
C PRO A 151 29.83 -9.03 -26.88
N SER A 152 31.14 -9.03 -26.57
CA SER A 152 31.75 -8.03 -25.68
C SER A 152 31.77 -6.60 -26.23
N ASP A 153 31.38 -6.41 -27.49
CA ASP A 153 31.32 -5.13 -28.23
C ASP A 153 29.89 -4.57 -28.35
N LEU A 154 28.91 -5.16 -27.66
CA LEU A 154 27.50 -4.78 -27.76
C LEU A 154 27.14 -3.49 -26.99
N GLU A 155 27.85 -3.17 -25.91
CA GLU A 155 27.59 -2.00 -25.05
C GLU A 155 27.66 -0.67 -25.82
N PRO A 156 28.71 -0.40 -26.63
CA PRO A 156 28.77 0.81 -27.45
C PRO A 156 27.67 0.88 -28.51
N GLN A 157 27.23 -0.27 -29.03
CA GLN A 157 26.20 -0.35 -30.07
C GLN A 157 24.79 -0.14 -29.50
N LEU A 158 24.50 -0.66 -28.29
CA LEU A 158 23.26 -0.41 -27.57
C LEU A 158 23.11 1.07 -27.20
N VAL A 159 24.19 1.73 -26.78
CA VAL A 159 24.21 3.18 -26.55
C VAL A 159 23.93 3.94 -27.84
N GLN A 160 24.46 3.50 -29.00
CA GLN A 160 24.14 4.11 -30.29
C GLN A 160 22.68 3.90 -30.71
N VAL A 161 22.11 2.72 -30.47
CA VAL A 161 20.70 2.42 -30.77
C VAL A 161 19.77 3.21 -29.85
N GLU A 162 20.12 3.35 -28.57
CA GLU A 162 19.35 4.15 -27.61
C GLU A 162 19.44 5.64 -27.93
N GLN A 163 20.63 6.14 -28.32
CA GLN A 163 20.80 7.50 -28.83
C GLN A 163 20.03 7.73 -30.14
N LEU A 164 20.03 6.77 -31.07
CA LEU A 164 19.24 6.84 -32.31
C LEU A 164 17.74 6.79 -32.04
N ALA A 165 17.28 5.97 -31.09
CA ALA A 165 15.88 5.89 -30.68
C ALA A 165 15.43 7.16 -29.96
N GLN A 166 16.30 7.76 -29.16
CA GLN A 166 16.05 9.04 -28.50
C GLN A 166 15.97 10.16 -29.54
N VAL A 167 16.92 10.22 -30.48
CA VAL A 167 16.91 11.17 -31.62
C VAL A 167 15.69 10.97 -32.51
N ALA A 168 15.24 9.73 -32.76
CA ALA A 168 14.03 9.45 -33.52
C ALA A 168 12.77 9.95 -32.82
N ARG A 169 12.66 9.77 -31.48
CA ARG A 169 11.54 10.31 -30.69
C ARG A 169 11.53 11.82 -30.66
N THR A 170 12.70 12.48 -30.52
CA THR A 170 12.76 13.95 -30.60
C THR A 170 12.43 14.45 -32.00
N ALA A 171 12.88 13.74 -33.05
CA ALA A 171 12.57 14.07 -34.43
C ALA A 171 11.08 13.88 -34.76
N GLU A 172 10.40 12.87 -34.21
CA GLU A 172 8.95 12.72 -34.34
C GLU A 172 8.18 13.81 -33.59
N LEU A 173 8.65 14.22 -32.41
CA LEU A 173 8.07 15.34 -31.66
C LEU A 173 8.26 16.69 -32.37
N GLU A 174 9.42 16.92 -32.97
CA GLU A 174 9.70 18.08 -33.83
C GLU A 174 8.85 18.03 -35.10
N ARG A 175 8.71 16.87 -35.74
CA ARG A 175 7.89 16.67 -36.94
C ARG A 175 6.41 16.87 -36.64
N ALA A 176 5.92 16.43 -35.48
CA ALA A 176 4.56 16.69 -35.01
C ALA A 176 4.29 18.18 -34.74
N LYS A 177 5.28 18.91 -34.21
CA LYS A 177 5.21 20.38 -34.02
C LYS A 177 5.25 21.16 -35.34
N VAL A 178 6.05 20.71 -36.29
CA VAL A 178 6.13 21.30 -37.64
C VAL A 178 4.83 21.01 -38.42
N LEU A 179 4.29 19.79 -38.34
CA LEU A 179 2.99 19.43 -38.92
C LEU A 179 1.83 20.22 -38.29
N ALA A 180 1.88 20.51 -36.98
CA ALA A 180 0.87 21.35 -36.32
C ALA A 180 0.95 22.84 -36.68
N SER A 181 2.05 23.31 -37.27
CA SER A 181 2.25 24.72 -37.66
C SER A 181 2.13 24.97 -39.17
N MET A 182 1.95 23.91 -39.96
CA MET A 182 1.81 23.99 -41.42
C MET A 182 0.54 23.26 -41.87
N ASP A 183 -0.63 23.86 -41.67
CA ASP A 183 -1.77 23.59 -42.55
C ASP A 183 -2.71 24.80 -42.70
N THR A 184 -2.28 25.75 -43.53
CA THR A 184 -3.21 26.48 -44.42
C THR A 184 -2.63 26.47 -45.82
N SER A 185 -3.38 25.85 -46.73
CA SER A 185 -3.36 25.99 -48.19
C SER A 185 -2.47 25.06 -49.05
N GLN A 186 -3.17 24.44 -50.01
CA GLN A 186 -2.79 24.00 -51.37
C GLN A 186 -2.27 22.57 -51.64
N SER A 187 -3.21 21.76 -52.14
CA SER A 187 -3.26 21.00 -53.41
C SER A 187 -2.16 20.00 -53.81
N ASP A 188 -2.63 18.77 -54.08
CA ASP A 188 -2.30 17.79 -55.14
C ASP A 188 -1.04 18.03 -56.00
N ASN A 189 -0.10 17.08 -56.04
CA ASN A 189 0.05 16.06 -57.10
C ASN A 189 1.36 15.22 -56.98
N GLU A 190 1.23 13.94 -57.34
CA GLU A 190 2.22 12.96 -57.88
C GLU A 190 3.60 12.73 -57.21
N VAL A 191 3.93 11.47 -56.88
CA VAL A 191 4.84 10.58 -57.65
C VAL A 191 5.22 9.33 -56.82
N SER A 192 5.05 8.18 -57.48
CA SER A 192 5.47 6.81 -57.20
C SER A 192 6.97 6.60 -56.90
N GLN A 193 7.34 5.67 -56.00
CA GLN A 193 8.16 4.46 -56.29
C GLN A 193 8.74 3.74 -55.05
N SER A 194 8.46 2.43 -55.01
CA SER A 194 9.26 1.28 -54.52
C SER A 194 9.98 1.31 -53.17
N ALA A 195 9.57 0.40 -52.28
CA ALA A 195 10.50 -0.51 -51.59
C ALA A 195 9.80 -1.86 -51.34
N THR A 196 10.52 -2.92 -51.68
CA THR A 196 10.09 -4.31 -51.84
C THR A 196 9.94 -5.07 -50.52
N ALA A 197 9.05 -6.07 -50.55
CA ALA A 197 8.79 -7.05 -49.50
C ALA A 197 10.04 -7.84 -49.05
N ALA A 198 10.10 -8.17 -47.75
CA ALA A 198 10.84 -9.32 -47.24
C ALA A 198 10.10 -9.93 -46.03
N ASP A 199 9.56 -11.14 -46.26
CA ASP A 199 9.25 -12.25 -45.34
C ASP A 199 8.89 -11.96 -43.86
N THR A 200 7.60 -12.09 -43.54
CA THR A 200 7.12 -12.44 -42.19
C THR A 200 6.63 -13.89 -42.22
N PRO A 201 7.11 -14.80 -41.34
CA PRO A 201 6.76 -16.21 -41.40
C PRO A 201 5.31 -16.45 -40.96
N ALA A 202 4.54 -17.11 -41.83
CA ALA A 202 3.18 -17.54 -41.57
C ALA A 202 3.10 -18.48 -40.35
N LEU A 203 2.32 -18.08 -39.34
CA LEU A 203 1.92 -18.94 -38.22
C LEU A 203 0.93 -20.00 -38.73
N ARG A 204 1.35 -21.26 -38.60
CA ARG A 204 0.59 -22.46 -38.99
C ARG A 204 -0.73 -22.57 -38.21
N SER A 205 -1.78 -22.92 -38.94
CA SER A 205 -3.10 -23.29 -38.45
C SER A 205 -3.06 -24.45 -37.45
N THR A 206 -3.68 -24.26 -36.28
CA THR A 206 -4.05 -25.31 -35.31
C THR A 206 -5.57 -25.30 -35.09
N PRO A 207 -6.19 -26.42 -34.71
CA PRO A 207 -7.47 -26.85 -35.23
C PRO A 207 -8.70 -26.13 -34.66
N SER A 208 -9.67 -25.96 -35.57
CA SER A 208 -11.07 -25.61 -35.41
C SER A 208 -11.77 -26.36 -34.26
N SER A 209 -12.21 -25.63 -33.23
CA SER A 209 -13.47 -25.88 -32.48
C SER A 209 -13.72 -24.84 -31.37
N VAL A 210 -13.43 -23.56 -31.58
CA VAL A 210 -13.96 -22.48 -30.72
C VAL A 210 -15.01 -21.78 -31.56
N ALA A 211 -16.26 -21.73 -31.09
CA ALA A 211 -17.36 -21.11 -31.81
C ALA A 211 -16.95 -19.71 -32.30
N GLU A 212 -17.01 -19.49 -33.62
CA GLU A 212 -16.84 -18.16 -34.20
C GLU A 212 -18.04 -17.32 -33.75
N GLY A 213 -17.85 -16.49 -32.73
CA GLY A 213 -18.84 -15.50 -32.34
C GLY A 213 -19.08 -14.53 -33.52
N PRO A 214 -20.31 -13.99 -33.66
CA PRO A 214 -20.65 -13.07 -34.74
C PRO A 214 -19.74 -11.84 -34.71
N GLU A 215 -19.12 -11.52 -35.86
CA GLU A 215 -18.46 -10.22 -36.05
C GLU A 215 -19.48 -9.24 -36.61
N PHE A 216 -19.92 -8.32 -35.75
CA PHE A 216 -20.94 -7.35 -36.13
C PHE A 216 -20.39 -6.12 -36.87
N LEU A 217 -19.09 -5.81 -36.71
CA LEU A 217 -18.47 -4.58 -37.24
C LEU A 217 -17.56 -4.80 -38.47
N ASP A 218 -17.74 -3.97 -39.50
CA ASP A 218 -16.85 -3.83 -40.65
C ASP A 218 -15.72 -2.83 -40.36
N LEU A 219 -14.58 -3.38 -39.91
CA LEU A 219 -13.36 -2.62 -39.64
C LEU A 219 -12.76 -1.92 -40.88
N ALA A 220 -12.94 -2.46 -42.09
CA ALA A 220 -12.36 -1.84 -43.27
C ALA A 220 -13.01 -0.47 -43.54
N THR A 221 -14.33 -0.40 -43.37
CA THR A 221 -15.08 0.85 -43.45
C THR A 221 -14.68 1.80 -42.31
N LEU A 222 -14.56 1.32 -41.07
CA LEU A 222 -14.21 2.15 -39.90
C LEU A 222 -12.76 2.70 -39.93
N ARG A 223 -11.85 2.00 -40.62
CA ARG A 223 -10.47 2.44 -40.86
C ARG A 223 -10.36 3.57 -41.87
N THR A 224 -11.23 3.57 -42.87
CA THR A 224 -11.14 4.47 -44.03
C THR A 224 -12.09 5.65 -43.94
N SER A 225 -13.14 5.55 -43.12
CA SER A 225 -14.12 6.62 -42.91
C SER A 225 -13.51 7.77 -42.12
N ALA A 226 -13.76 9.00 -42.58
CA ALA A 226 -13.36 10.21 -41.86
C ALA A 226 -14.32 10.55 -40.70
N THR A 227 -15.54 10.00 -40.73
CA THR A 227 -16.63 10.28 -39.80
C THR A 227 -17.20 8.99 -39.23
N GLN A 228 -18.06 9.13 -38.21
CA GLN A 228 -18.72 8.00 -37.58
C GLN A 228 -19.63 7.28 -38.58
N VAL A 229 -19.75 5.96 -38.42
CA VAL A 229 -20.53 5.09 -39.29
C VAL A 229 -21.54 4.34 -38.45
N THR A 230 -22.80 4.30 -38.89
CA THR A 230 -23.82 3.47 -38.24
C THR A 230 -23.60 2.02 -38.63
N GLN A 231 -23.38 1.17 -37.64
CA GLN A 231 -23.29 -0.28 -37.82
C GLN A 231 -24.02 -0.98 -36.68
N ASP A 232 -24.58 -2.14 -36.99
CA ASP A 232 -25.23 -2.99 -36.01
C ASP A 232 -24.15 -3.71 -35.20
N THR A 233 -24.27 -3.73 -33.86
CA THR A 233 -23.31 -4.40 -32.96
C THR A 233 -23.92 -4.64 -31.58
N ASP A 234 -23.34 -5.58 -30.84
CA ASP A 234 -23.61 -5.79 -29.42
C ASP A 234 -22.68 -4.92 -28.54
N VAL A 235 -22.92 -4.97 -27.22
CA VAL A 235 -22.17 -4.25 -26.18
C VAL A 235 -20.70 -4.71 -26.11
N ALA A 236 -20.47 -6.03 -26.20
CA ALA A 236 -19.16 -6.63 -26.07
C ALA A 236 -18.23 -6.26 -27.25
N THR A 237 -18.75 -6.29 -28.47
CA THR A 237 -18.03 -5.94 -29.70
C THR A 237 -17.81 -4.45 -29.81
N ALA A 238 -18.78 -3.63 -29.39
CA ALA A 238 -18.64 -2.17 -29.35
C ALA A 238 -17.46 -1.72 -28.48
N SER A 239 -17.34 -2.24 -27.26
CA SER A 239 -16.21 -1.94 -26.37
C SER A 239 -14.90 -2.59 -26.83
N ALA A 240 -14.96 -3.82 -27.35
CA ALA A 240 -13.79 -4.51 -27.92
C ALA A 240 -13.20 -3.78 -29.13
N TYR A 241 -14.04 -3.16 -29.96
CA TYR A 241 -13.59 -2.33 -31.09
C TYR A 241 -12.75 -1.15 -30.62
N VAL A 242 -13.21 -0.40 -29.62
CA VAL A 242 -12.45 0.74 -29.09
C VAL A 242 -11.15 0.26 -28.45
N ALA A 243 -11.19 -0.85 -27.71
CA ALA A 243 -9.99 -1.49 -27.17
C ALA A 243 -9.00 -1.81 -28.29
N HIS A 244 -9.44 -2.45 -29.38
CA HIS A 244 -8.62 -2.77 -30.54
C HIS A 244 -8.06 -1.52 -31.24
N ALA A 245 -8.90 -0.50 -31.45
CA ALA A 245 -8.51 0.72 -32.15
C ALA A 245 -7.46 1.53 -31.39
N LEU A 246 -7.43 1.46 -30.05
CA LEU A 246 -6.58 2.31 -29.20
C LEU A 246 -5.43 1.57 -28.48
N SER A 247 -5.33 0.24 -28.63
CA SER A 247 -4.26 -0.59 -28.05
C SER A 247 -3.43 -1.29 -29.13
N ASP A 248 -2.22 -1.72 -28.77
CA ASP A 248 -1.41 -2.66 -29.57
C ASP A 248 -1.44 -4.08 -28.96
N LEU A 249 -1.82 -4.19 -27.68
CA LEU A 249 -1.96 -5.45 -26.96
C LEU A 249 -3.24 -5.46 -26.11
N CYS A 250 -4.05 -6.51 -26.29
CA CYS A 250 -5.30 -6.70 -25.57
C CYS A 250 -5.32 -8.05 -24.84
N PHE A 251 -5.59 -8.05 -23.53
CA PHE A 251 -5.74 -9.30 -22.76
C PHE A 251 -7.22 -9.62 -22.52
N VAL A 252 -7.64 -10.84 -22.86
CA VAL A 252 -9.04 -11.30 -22.76
C VAL A 252 -9.19 -12.30 -21.61
N TYR A 253 -9.81 -11.90 -20.50
CA TYR A 253 -10.13 -12.73 -19.34
C TYR A 253 -11.59 -13.15 -19.39
N ALA A 254 -11.85 -14.25 -20.11
CA ALA A 254 -13.20 -14.77 -20.30
C ALA A 254 -13.18 -16.31 -20.26
N ALA A 255 -14.18 -16.88 -19.59
CA ALA A 255 -14.40 -18.32 -19.58
C ALA A 255 -14.73 -18.85 -20.98
N ARG A 256 -14.69 -20.17 -21.20
CA ARG A 256 -14.96 -20.75 -22.53
C ARG A 256 -16.40 -20.55 -22.97
N GLU A 257 -17.29 -20.50 -21.99
CA GLU A 257 -18.72 -20.37 -22.07
C GLU A 257 -19.13 -18.92 -22.41
N GLN A 258 -18.21 -17.96 -22.27
CA GLN A 258 -18.43 -16.54 -22.55
C GLN A 258 -17.92 -16.16 -23.96
N THR A 259 -18.73 -15.41 -24.71
CA THR A 259 -18.38 -14.81 -26.02
C THR A 259 -17.50 -13.57 -25.91
N LEU A 260 -17.26 -13.09 -24.68
CA LEU A 260 -16.51 -11.90 -24.38
C LEU A 260 -15.10 -11.90 -25.03
N GLY A 261 -14.80 -10.82 -25.77
CA GLY A 261 -13.53 -10.64 -26.48
C GLY A 261 -13.35 -11.49 -27.75
N ALA A 262 -14.38 -12.20 -28.23
CA ALA A 262 -14.31 -13.01 -29.45
C ALA A 262 -13.92 -12.18 -30.68
N ALA A 263 -14.50 -10.98 -30.86
CA ALA A 263 -14.20 -10.08 -31.98
C ALA A 263 -12.72 -9.65 -31.98
N ALA A 264 -12.19 -9.21 -30.84
CA ALA A 264 -10.77 -8.83 -30.72
C ALA A 264 -9.82 -9.99 -31.09
N LEU A 265 -10.14 -11.21 -30.63
CA LEU A 265 -9.38 -12.42 -30.98
C LEU A 265 -9.47 -12.74 -32.49
N ALA A 266 -10.61 -12.50 -33.12
CA ALA A 266 -10.81 -12.71 -34.55
C ALA A 266 -10.02 -11.70 -35.40
N TRP A 267 -10.05 -10.42 -35.02
CA TRP A 267 -9.28 -9.37 -35.68
C TRP A 267 -7.77 -9.58 -35.58
N THR A 268 -7.26 -10.09 -34.46
CA THR A 268 -5.85 -10.48 -34.35
C THR A 268 -5.48 -11.61 -35.32
N ARG A 269 -6.35 -12.60 -35.53
CA ARG A 269 -6.10 -13.69 -36.52
C ARG A 269 -6.02 -13.17 -37.95
N ARG A 270 -6.74 -12.08 -38.26
CA ARG A 270 -6.71 -11.40 -39.55
C ARG A 270 -5.61 -10.36 -39.67
N ALA A 271 -4.84 -10.15 -38.60
CA ALA A 271 -3.84 -9.11 -38.51
C ALA A 271 -4.47 -7.72 -38.79
N GLU A 272 -5.57 -7.40 -38.13
CA GLU A 272 -6.12 -6.04 -38.24
C GLU A 272 -5.24 -5.02 -37.51
N LYS A 273 -5.22 -3.80 -38.06
CA LYS A 273 -4.42 -2.70 -37.55
C LYS A 273 -5.27 -1.71 -36.76
N ASN A 274 -4.70 -1.18 -35.68
CA ASN A 274 -5.33 -0.16 -34.85
C ASN A 274 -5.37 1.22 -35.54
N ALA A 275 -5.90 2.23 -34.84
CA ALA A 275 -6.00 3.60 -35.33
C ALA A 275 -4.63 4.28 -35.54
N TYR A 276 -3.56 3.72 -34.98
CA TYR A 276 -2.18 4.19 -35.12
C TYR A 276 -1.40 3.44 -36.21
N GLY A 277 -2.04 2.51 -36.93
CA GLY A 277 -1.42 1.76 -38.03
C GLY A 277 -0.56 0.57 -37.60
N GLU A 278 -0.62 0.19 -36.32
CA GLU A 278 0.10 -0.93 -35.72
C GLU A 278 -0.75 -2.19 -35.66
N TRP A 279 -0.12 -3.37 -35.56
CA TRP A 279 -0.81 -4.65 -35.42
C TRP A 279 -1.27 -4.87 -33.98
N VAL A 280 -2.49 -5.37 -33.82
CA VAL A 280 -3.06 -5.63 -32.49
C VAL A 280 -3.00 -7.11 -32.14
N SER A 281 -2.43 -7.42 -30.98
CA SER A 281 -2.41 -8.78 -30.43
C SER A 281 -3.43 -8.93 -29.29
N ALA A 282 -4.50 -9.69 -29.53
CA ALA A 282 -5.43 -10.12 -28.49
C ALA A 282 -5.04 -11.51 -27.98
N LEU A 283 -4.88 -11.64 -26.66
CA LEU A 283 -4.45 -12.88 -26.00
C LEU A 283 -5.50 -13.31 -24.97
N ARG A 284 -6.04 -14.53 -25.12
CA ARG A 284 -6.94 -15.09 -24.10
C ARG A 284 -6.15 -15.58 -22.89
N MET A 285 -6.58 -15.14 -21.71
CA MET A 285 -5.97 -15.35 -20.41
C MET A 285 -6.95 -16.06 -19.47
N GLU A 286 -6.44 -16.63 -18.39
CA GLU A 286 -7.26 -17.22 -17.32
C GLU A 286 -7.54 -16.22 -16.19
N THR A 287 -8.72 -16.31 -15.59
CA THR A 287 -9.08 -15.51 -14.41
C THR A 287 -8.58 -16.19 -13.15
N ARG A 288 -7.50 -15.68 -12.56
CA ARG A 288 -6.91 -16.17 -11.31
C ARG A 288 -5.99 -15.14 -10.68
N LEU A 289 -5.56 -15.37 -9.44
CA LEU A 289 -4.67 -14.47 -8.71
C LEU A 289 -3.46 -14.08 -9.57
N GLY A 290 -3.26 -12.78 -9.72
CA GLY A 290 -2.20 -12.22 -10.54
C GLY A 290 -2.59 -11.94 -11.99
N ALA A 291 -3.88 -12.02 -12.36
CA ALA A 291 -4.42 -11.67 -13.67
C ALA A 291 -3.81 -10.40 -14.28
N GLY A 292 -3.60 -9.33 -13.50
CA GLY A 292 -3.04 -8.08 -14.03
C GLY A 292 -1.53 -8.08 -14.41
N HIS A 293 -0.73 -9.09 -14.01
CA HIS A 293 0.73 -9.00 -14.14
C HIS A 293 1.23 -9.02 -15.58
N ALA A 294 0.53 -9.72 -16.48
CA ALA A 294 0.88 -9.73 -17.90
C ALA A 294 0.71 -8.33 -18.51
N ALA A 295 -0.39 -7.65 -18.16
CA ALA A 295 -0.63 -6.28 -18.56
C ALA A 295 0.41 -5.31 -18.00
N TRP A 296 0.78 -5.49 -16.72
CA TRP A 296 1.84 -4.69 -16.10
C TRP A 296 3.19 -4.85 -16.81
N GLY A 297 3.59 -6.09 -17.12
CA GLY A 297 4.82 -6.35 -17.86
C GLY A 297 4.83 -5.69 -19.25
N ALA A 298 3.72 -5.77 -19.97
CA ALA A 298 3.58 -5.14 -21.28
C ALA A 298 3.63 -3.60 -21.22
N LEU A 299 2.97 -2.98 -20.23
CA LEU A 299 3.02 -1.53 -20.01
C LEU A 299 4.46 -1.07 -19.67
N ALA A 300 5.19 -1.85 -18.87
CA ALA A 300 6.60 -1.57 -18.59
C ALA A 300 7.48 -1.67 -19.84
N GLY A 301 7.09 -2.49 -20.83
CA GLY A 301 7.72 -2.59 -22.14
C GLY A 301 7.35 -1.48 -23.12
N GLY A 302 6.42 -0.58 -22.75
CA GLY A 302 5.98 0.54 -23.59
C GLY A 302 4.78 0.26 -24.50
N SER A 303 4.15 -0.91 -24.38
CA SER A 303 2.92 -1.23 -25.12
C SER A 303 1.73 -0.41 -24.62
N ARG A 304 0.77 -0.15 -25.51
CA ARG A 304 -0.55 0.41 -25.18
C ARG A 304 -1.50 -0.72 -24.90
N VAL A 305 -1.76 -0.96 -23.62
CA VAL A 305 -2.46 -2.17 -23.17
C VAL A 305 -3.92 -1.88 -22.85
N ALA A 306 -4.81 -2.75 -23.36
CA ALA A 306 -6.19 -2.86 -22.92
C ALA A 306 -6.47 -4.27 -22.36
N ALA A 307 -7.53 -4.41 -21.58
CA ALA A 307 -8.04 -5.70 -21.17
C ALA A 307 -9.55 -5.76 -21.39
N ILE A 308 -10.05 -6.94 -21.77
CA ILE A 308 -11.47 -7.27 -21.84
C ILE A 308 -11.68 -8.40 -20.84
N ALA A 309 -12.56 -8.21 -19.85
CA ALA A 309 -12.68 -9.12 -18.72
C ALA A 309 -14.13 -9.25 -18.25
N SER A 310 -14.48 -10.38 -17.64
CA SER A 310 -15.70 -10.46 -16.82
C SER A 310 -15.48 -9.73 -15.49
N ALA A 311 -16.55 -9.21 -14.87
CA ALA A 311 -16.47 -8.50 -13.59
C ALA A 311 -15.84 -9.36 -12.48
N GLU A 312 -16.11 -10.67 -12.47
CA GLU A 312 -15.47 -11.67 -11.59
C GLU A 312 -13.92 -11.68 -11.68
N SER A 313 -13.34 -11.14 -12.76
CA SER A 313 -11.90 -11.07 -12.95
C SER A 313 -11.24 -9.90 -12.22
N LEU A 314 -12.01 -8.85 -11.92
CA LEU A 314 -11.50 -7.63 -11.32
C LEU A 314 -10.87 -7.82 -9.93
N PRO A 315 -11.43 -8.62 -8.99
CA PRO A 315 -10.79 -8.91 -7.71
C PRO A 315 -9.37 -9.49 -7.86
N TYR A 316 -9.14 -10.32 -8.88
CA TYR A 316 -7.84 -10.93 -9.15
C TYR A 316 -6.86 -9.96 -9.84
N MET A 317 -7.36 -8.90 -10.44
CA MET A 317 -6.58 -7.81 -11.06
C MET A 317 -6.30 -6.66 -10.07
N ALA A 318 -7.16 -6.46 -9.07
CA ALA A 318 -7.15 -5.31 -8.17
C ALA A 318 -5.78 -5.03 -7.52
N PRO A 319 -5.02 -6.01 -7.00
CA PRO A 319 -3.70 -5.75 -6.45
C PRO A 319 -2.72 -5.14 -7.47
N VAL A 320 -2.82 -5.55 -8.74
CA VAL A 320 -1.99 -5.01 -9.82
C VAL A 320 -2.46 -3.63 -10.25
N LEU A 321 -3.78 -3.40 -10.33
CA LEU A 321 -4.35 -2.09 -10.64
C LEU A 321 -3.87 -1.02 -9.64
N VAL A 322 -3.80 -1.34 -8.34
CA VAL A 322 -3.21 -0.45 -7.32
C VAL A 322 -1.75 -0.10 -7.66
N GLN A 323 -0.95 -1.09 -8.06
CA GLN A 323 0.46 -0.88 -8.41
C GLN A 323 0.64 -0.04 -9.68
N LEU A 324 -0.26 -0.20 -10.66
CA LEU A 324 -0.29 0.58 -11.89
C LEU A 324 -0.69 2.03 -11.62
N ALA A 325 -1.73 2.24 -10.79
CA ALA A 325 -2.15 3.58 -10.36
C ALA A 325 -1.03 4.33 -9.62
N ALA A 326 -0.33 3.64 -8.69
CA ALA A 326 0.79 4.22 -7.96
C ALA A 326 1.98 4.61 -8.87
N ARG A 327 2.13 3.95 -10.02
CA ARG A 327 3.20 4.19 -11.00
C ARG A 327 2.77 5.07 -12.16
N ARG A 328 1.55 5.59 -12.12
CA ARG A 328 0.93 6.36 -13.20
C ARG A 328 0.99 5.64 -14.55
N GLN A 329 0.63 4.34 -14.56
CA GLN A 329 0.59 3.55 -15.79
C GLN A 329 -0.86 3.41 -16.29
N PRO A 330 -1.18 3.90 -17.50
CA PRO A 330 -2.54 3.87 -18.03
C PRO A 330 -2.89 2.51 -18.61
N ILE A 331 -4.03 1.96 -18.19
CA ILE A 331 -4.65 0.77 -18.77
C ILE A 331 -6.16 0.94 -18.73
N VAL A 332 -6.86 0.46 -19.75
CA VAL A 332 -8.32 0.35 -19.72
C VAL A 332 -8.73 -1.12 -19.61
N VAL A 333 -9.50 -1.44 -18.58
CA VAL A 333 -10.13 -2.75 -18.39
C VAL A 333 -11.62 -2.62 -18.70
N HIS A 334 -12.04 -3.14 -19.85
CA HIS A 334 -13.44 -3.27 -20.22
C HIS A 334 -14.03 -4.50 -19.51
N ALA A 335 -14.77 -4.26 -18.43
CA ALA A 335 -15.35 -5.26 -17.56
C ALA A 335 -16.83 -5.46 -17.89
N ALA A 336 -17.20 -6.62 -18.42
CA ALA A 336 -18.61 -7.00 -18.56
C ALA A 336 -19.18 -7.36 -17.19
N ALA A 337 -20.32 -6.76 -16.82
CA ALA A 337 -21.04 -7.01 -15.57
C ALA A 337 -21.67 -8.42 -15.57
N GLN A 338 -20.83 -9.45 -15.61
CA GLN A 338 -21.24 -10.84 -15.66
C GLN A 338 -20.29 -11.74 -14.85
N SER A 339 -20.83 -12.85 -14.37
CA SER A 339 -20.09 -13.96 -13.77
C SER A 339 -20.69 -15.31 -14.20
N LEU A 340 -20.00 -16.40 -13.85
CA LEU A 340 -20.52 -17.75 -14.03
C LEU A 340 -21.14 -18.27 -12.72
N ASP A 341 -22.27 -18.94 -12.83
CA ASP A 341 -22.84 -19.69 -11.72
C ASP A 341 -22.27 -21.10 -11.58
N ASP A 342 -22.73 -21.81 -10.54
CA ASP A 342 -22.33 -23.20 -10.27
C ASP A 342 -22.66 -24.17 -11.42
N ALA A 343 -23.60 -23.81 -12.30
CA ALA A 343 -23.97 -24.56 -13.50
C ALA A 343 -23.18 -24.10 -14.76
N SER A 344 -22.23 -23.18 -14.62
CA SER A 344 -21.48 -22.56 -15.72
C SER A 344 -22.35 -21.76 -16.70
N CYS A 345 -23.49 -21.26 -16.24
CA CYS A 345 -24.32 -20.32 -16.97
C CYS A 345 -23.86 -18.89 -16.67
N VAL A 346 -23.88 -18.03 -17.70
CA VAL A 346 -23.53 -16.62 -17.57
C VAL A 346 -24.70 -15.87 -16.94
N ARG A 347 -24.46 -15.13 -15.86
CA ARG A 347 -25.44 -14.27 -15.19
C ARG A 347 -24.93 -12.84 -15.04
N SER A 348 -25.83 -11.89 -14.85
CA SER A 348 -25.48 -10.49 -14.60
C SER A 348 -24.89 -10.35 -13.20
N ASP A 349 -23.71 -9.74 -13.08
CA ASP A 349 -23.01 -9.59 -11.80
C ASP A 349 -22.07 -8.38 -11.80
N VAL A 350 -22.25 -7.52 -10.80
CA VAL A 350 -21.44 -6.31 -10.58
C VAL A 350 -20.59 -6.39 -9.31
N ALA A 351 -20.66 -7.47 -8.53
CA ALA A 351 -19.93 -7.60 -7.26
C ALA A 351 -18.41 -7.43 -7.44
N GLY A 352 -17.86 -7.98 -8.53
CA GLY A 352 -16.44 -7.82 -8.86
C GLY A 352 -16.02 -6.38 -9.15
N VAL A 353 -16.94 -5.54 -9.68
CA VAL A 353 -16.71 -4.11 -9.90
C VAL A 353 -16.54 -3.40 -8.56
N PHE A 354 -17.46 -3.64 -7.63
CA PHE A 354 -17.43 -3.02 -6.30
C PHE A 354 -16.21 -3.47 -5.47
N ALA A 355 -15.83 -4.74 -5.58
CA ALA A 355 -14.61 -5.25 -4.96
C ALA A 355 -13.33 -4.53 -5.45
N ALA A 356 -13.34 -4.03 -6.69
CA ALA A 356 -12.20 -3.35 -7.30
C ALA A 356 -12.19 -1.82 -7.11
N LEU A 357 -13.17 -1.22 -6.42
CA LEU A 357 -13.19 0.23 -6.17
C LEU A 357 -11.98 0.75 -5.37
N HIS A 358 -11.39 -0.10 -4.52
CA HIS A 358 -10.18 0.22 -3.75
C HIS A 358 -8.90 0.25 -4.59
N SER A 359 -8.98 -0.06 -5.90
CA SER A 359 -7.80 -0.13 -6.77
C SER A 359 -7.21 1.22 -7.17
N ARG A 360 -7.85 2.33 -6.75
CA ARG A 360 -7.58 3.71 -7.20
C ARG A 360 -7.76 3.92 -8.71
N ALA A 361 -8.38 2.96 -9.39
CA ALA A 361 -8.79 3.11 -10.78
C ALA A 361 -9.99 4.07 -10.88
N VAL A 362 -10.09 4.78 -12.00
CA VAL A 362 -11.35 5.42 -12.40
C VAL A 362 -12.32 4.31 -12.78
N VAL A 363 -13.59 4.40 -12.36
CA VAL A 363 -14.62 3.43 -12.70
C VAL A 363 -15.75 4.14 -13.42
N LEU A 364 -15.91 3.81 -14.70
CA LEU A 364 -16.95 4.33 -15.58
C LEU A 364 -17.93 3.23 -15.96
N ALA A 365 -19.21 3.52 -16.12
CA ALA A 365 -20.24 2.56 -16.50
C ALA A 365 -20.99 3.02 -17.76
N SER A 366 -21.40 2.05 -18.57
CA SER A 366 -22.24 2.25 -19.75
C SER A 366 -23.58 1.52 -19.61
N ALA A 367 -24.65 2.16 -20.07
CA ALA A 367 -26.02 1.64 -19.96
C ALA A 367 -26.54 0.96 -21.24
N SER A 368 -25.85 1.09 -22.39
CA SER A 368 -26.31 0.53 -23.67
C SER A 368 -25.14 0.21 -24.60
N ALA A 369 -25.39 -0.45 -25.74
CA ALA A 369 -24.36 -0.70 -26.76
C ALA A 369 -23.75 0.60 -27.31
N GLN A 370 -24.56 1.66 -27.49
CA GLN A 370 -24.06 2.97 -27.90
C GLN A 370 -23.15 3.59 -26.83
N GLU A 371 -23.55 3.52 -25.56
CA GLU A 371 -22.71 3.99 -24.46
C GLU A 371 -21.46 3.12 -24.27
N ALA A 372 -21.53 1.81 -24.51
CA ALA A 372 -20.39 0.93 -24.38
C ALA A 372 -19.28 1.30 -25.38
N HIS A 373 -19.65 1.72 -26.58
CA HIS A 373 -18.71 2.33 -27.53
C HIS A 373 -18.19 3.68 -27.00
N ASP A 374 -19.08 4.59 -26.65
CA ASP A 374 -18.72 5.99 -26.36
C ASP A 374 -17.93 6.15 -25.05
N VAL A 375 -18.38 5.49 -23.98
CA VAL A 375 -17.72 5.46 -22.67
C VAL A 375 -16.40 4.69 -22.76
N ALA A 376 -16.26 3.69 -23.64
CA ALA A 376 -14.95 3.09 -23.90
C ALA A 376 -13.97 4.13 -24.46
N ALA A 377 -14.39 4.97 -25.42
CA ALA A 377 -13.52 6.02 -25.95
C ALA A 377 -13.14 7.05 -24.87
N VAL A 378 -14.12 7.45 -24.05
CA VAL A 378 -13.90 8.29 -22.86
C VAL A 378 -12.91 7.64 -21.89
N ALA A 379 -13.04 6.35 -21.61
CA ALA A 379 -12.16 5.62 -20.70
C ALA A 379 -10.70 5.63 -21.16
N HIS A 380 -10.44 5.44 -22.46
CA HIS A 380 -9.08 5.52 -23.02
C HIS A 380 -8.53 6.95 -22.98
N ALA A 381 -9.36 7.95 -23.27
CA ALA A 381 -8.97 9.36 -23.15
C ALA A 381 -8.63 9.74 -21.70
N VAL A 382 -9.43 9.29 -20.72
CA VAL A 382 -9.19 9.50 -19.29
C VAL A 382 -7.93 8.78 -18.83
N ALA A 383 -7.74 7.52 -19.23
CA ALA A 383 -6.53 6.77 -18.90
C ALA A 383 -5.28 7.50 -19.40
N ALA A 384 -5.30 7.97 -20.64
CA ALA A 384 -4.20 8.72 -21.24
C ALA A 384 -3.94 10.06 -20.55
N ALA A 385 -4.99 10.84 -20.25
CA ALA A 385 -4.86 12.17 -19.66
C ALA A 385 -4.46 12.14 -18.17
N ALA A 386 -5.05 11.23 -17.38
CA ALA A 386 -4.78 11.11 -15.95
C ALA A 386 -3.61 10.16 -15.63
N GLN A 387 -3.17 9.34 -16.60
CA GLN A 387 -2.14 8.32 -16.42
C GLN A 387 -2.49 7.34 -15.29
N VAL A 388 -3.75 6.91 -15.22
CA VAL A 388 -4.23 5.95 -14.21
C VAL A 388 -4.99 4.80 -14.86
N PRO A 389 -5.11 3.65 -14.20
CA PRO A 389 -6.01 2.60 -14.63
C PRO A 389 -7.46 3.08 -14.67
N VAL A 390 -8.20 2.63 -15.68
CA VAL A 390 -9.64 2.87 -15.83
C VAL A 390 -10.35 1.54 -16.00
N VAL A 391 -11.38 1.30 -15.20
CA VAL A 391 -12.31 0.18 -15.35
C VAL A 391 -13.56 0.74 -16.04
N HIS A 392 -13.84 0.26 -17.25
CA HIS A 392 -15.07 0.54 -17.98
C HIS A 392 -16.03 -0.64 -17.80
N VAL A 393 -17.06 -0.45 -17.00
CA VAL A 393 -18.14 -1.41 -16.74
C VAL A 393 -19.13 -1.35 -17.89
N THR A 394 -19.39 -2.50 -18.50
CA THR A 394 -20.38 -2.69 -19.56
C THR A 394 -21.47 -3.63 -19.09
N SER A 395 -22.65 -3.59 -19.70
CA SER A 395 -23.71 -4.55 -19.40
C SER A 395 -23.27 -5.99 -19.72
N GLY A 396 -23.79 -6.94 -18.93
CA GLY A 396 -23.40 -8.35 -18.97
C GLY A 396 -24.36 -9.25 -19.72
N ALA A 397 -24.71 -10.39 -19.11
CA ALA A 397 -25.42 -11.52 -19.72
C ALA A 397 -26.76 -11.19 -20.39
N LEU A 398 -27.45 -10.14 -19.94
CA LEU A 398 -28.80 -9.77 -20.42
C LEU A 398 -28.80 -9.17 -21.83
N ASP A 399 -27.70 -8.50 -22.23
CA ASP A 399 -27.61 -7.77 -23.51
C ASP A 399 -26.59 -8.39 -24.49
N ALA A 400 -25.97 -9.52 -24.11
CA ALA A 400 -24.80 -10.06 -24.82
C ALA A 400 -25.10 -10.50 -26.26
N ASP A 401 -26.35 -10.84 -26.57
CA ASP A 401 -26.80 -11.25 -27.91
C ASP A 401 -27.67 -10.19 -28.61
N ASP A 402 -27.96 -9.06 -27.95
CA ASP A 402 -28.83 -8.01 -28.47
C ASP A 402 -28.06 -7.07 -29.40
N THR A 403 -28.31 -7.24 -30.69
CA THR A 403 -27.71 -6.42 -31.74
C THR A 403 -28.42 -5.07 -31.83
N ASN A 404 -27.67 -3.98 -31.71
CA ASN A 404 -28.17 -2.61 -31.72
C ASN A 404 -27.48 -1.78 -32.81
N SER A 405 -28.23 -0.87 -33.46
CA SER A 405 -27.61 0.08 -34.39
C SER A 405 -26.84 1.16 -33.63
N VAL A 406 -25.51 1.16 -33.74
CA VAL A 406 -24.60 2.06 -33.04
C VAL A 406 -23.90 3.00 -34.02
N HIS A 407 -23.79 4.28 -33.66
CA HIS A 407 -22.96 5.25 -34.35
C HIS A 407 -21.51 5.13 -33.90
N VAL A 408 -20.77 4.25 -34.58
CA VAL A 408 -19.38 3.88 -34.26
C VAL A 408 -18.42 4.95 -34.77
N LEU A 409 -17.56 5.48 -33.91
CA LEU A 409 -16.53 6.45 -34.29
C LEU A 409 -15.46 5.76 -35.15
N SER A 410 -14.99 6.42 -36.20
CA SER A 410 -13.91 5.87 -37.02
C SER A 410 -12.56 5.86 -36.27
N HIS A 411 -11.59 5.09 -36.78
CA HIS A 411 -10.24 5.06 -36.21
C HIS A 411 -9.63 6.46 -36.06
N SER A 412 -9.77 7.31 -37.08
CA SER A 412 -9.23 8.67 -37.05
C SER A 412 -9.89 9.53 -35.98
N GLN A 413 -11.21 9.39 -35.79
CA GLN A 413 -11.93 10.13 -34.75
C GLN A 413 -11.54 9.68 -33.34
N LEU A 414 -11.40 8.38 -33.11
CA LEU A 414 -10.97 7.83 -31.82
C LEU A 414 -9.56 8.30 -31.44
N ALA A 415 -8.60 8.19 -32.36
CA ALA A 415 -7.23 8.63 -32.12
C ALA A 415 -7.14 10.15 -31.88
N ALA A 416 -7.89 10.95 -32.65
CA ALA A 416 -7.95 12.40 -32.48
C ALA A 416 -8.58 12.81 -31.14
N PHE A 417 -9.67 12.14 -30.73
CA PHE A 417 -10.34 12.40 -29.45
C PHE A 417 -9.41 12.14 -28.26
N VAL A 418 -8.74 10.99 -28.23
CA VAL A 418 -7.79 10.67 -27.14
C VAL A 418 -6.64 11.67 -27.11
N ALA A 419 -6.11 12.06 -28.28
CA ALA A 419 -5.03 13.03 -28.37
C ALA A 419 -5.45 14.42 -27.85
N ASP A 420 -6.67 14.89 -28.14
CA ASP A 420 -7.18 16.20 -27.72
C ASP A 420 -7.43 16.30 -26.20
N VAL A 421 -7.91 15.22 -25.59
CA VAL A 421 -8.11 15.16 -24.14
C VAL A 421 -6.78 15.04 -23.42
N ALA A 422 -5.84 14.24 -23.94
CA ALA A 422 -4.56 13.91 -23.29
C ALA A 422 -3.45 14.96 -23.48
N VAL A 423 -3.76 16.16 -24.01
CA VAL A 423 -2.79 17.25 -24.23
C VAL A 423 -2.06 17.67 -22.94
N THR A 424 -2.75 17.58 -21.80
CA THR A 424 -2.23 17.96 -20.48
C THR A 424 -2.48 16.84 -19.50
N GLN A 425 -1.55 16.62 -18.58
CA GLN A 425 -1.79 15.71 -17.46
C GLN A 425 -2.82 16.32 -16.51
N LEU A 426 -3.87 15.56 -16.19
CA LEU A 426 -5.00 16.00 -15.38
C LEU A 426 -5.17 15.09 -14.16
N GLU A 427 -5.79 15.61 -13.10
CA GLU A 427 -6.28 14.75 -12.03
C GLU A 427 -7.48 13.92 -12.51
N PRO A 428 -7.74 12.71 -11.95
CA PRO A 428 -8.75 11.80 -12.47
C PRO A 428 -10.15 12.40 -12.65
N ALA A 429 -10.61 13.25 -11.71
CA ALA A 429 -11.92 13.88 -11.79
C ALA A 429 -12.01 14.91 -12.92
N GLU A 430 -10.97 15.72 -13.09
CA GLU A 430 -10.86 16.70 -14.17
C GLU A 430 -10.76 16.01 -15.53
N ALA A 431 -10.03 14.90 -15.61
CA ALA A 431 -9.93 14.09 -16.82
C ALA A 431 -11.30 13.54 -17.24
N VAL A 432 -12.09 12.99 -16.30
CA VAL A 432 -13.45 12.50 -16.58
C VAL A 432 -14.35 13.63 -17.08
N GLN A 433 -14.41 14.75 -16.36
CA GLN A 433 -15.25 15.90 -16.75
C GLN A 433 -14.85 16.47 -18.11
N ARG A 434 -13.54 16.61 -18.37
CA ARG A 434 -13.03 17.07 -19.66
C ARG A 434 -13.37 16.10 -20.79
N ALA A 435 -13.11 14.80 -20.59
CA ALA A 435 -13.39 13.80 -21.62
C ALA A 435 -14.90 13.75 -21.96
N LEU A 436 -15.78 13.74 -20.97
CA LEU A 436 -17.23 13.75 -21.18
C LEU A 436 -17.72 15.02 -21.89
N SER A 437 -17.20 16.19 -21.50
CA SER A 437 -17.60 17.46 -22.12
C SER A 437 -17.09 17.61 -23.56
N GLN A 438 -15.86 17.17 -23.84
CA GLN A 438 -15.28 17.22 -25.19
C GLN A 438 -15.84 16.14 -26.13
N PHE A 439 -16.41 15.05 -25.59
CA PHE A 439 -16.97 13.97 -26.40
C PHE A 439 -18.07 14.45 -27.36
N HIS A 440 -18.84 15.47 -26.97
CA HIS A 440 -19.86 16.08 -27.81
C HIS A 440 -19.30 16.62 -29.13
N ALA A 441 -18.08 17.17 -29.13
CA ALA A 441 -17.46 17.74 -30.34
C ALA A 441 -17.17 16.68 -31.41
N VAL A 442 -16.97 15.42 -31.00
CA VAL A 442 -16.59 14.32 -31.90
C VAL A 442 -17.79 13.48 -32.31
N SER A 443 -18.73 13.26 -31.39
CA SER A 443 -19.87 12.34 -31.58
C SER A 443 -21.22 13.06 -31.81
N GLY A 444 -21.33 14.33 -31.42
CA GLY A 444 -22.60 15.06 -31.29
C GLY A 444 -23.41 14.67 -30.05
N ARG A 445 -22.94 13.72 -29.23
CA ARG A 445 -23.65 13.19 -28.06
C ARG A 445 -23.07 13.76 -26.77
N THR A 446 -23.93 14.16 -25.85
CA THR A 446 -23.52 14.80 -24.59
C THR A 446 -23.72 13.82 -23.44
N TYR A 447 -22.69 13.64 -22.63
CA TYR A 447 -22.73 12.79 -21.46
C TYR A 447 -22.39 13.59 -20.19
N ARG A 448 -22.95 13.13 -19.08
CA ARG A 448 -22.64 13.62 -17.73
C ARG A 448 -22.27 12.44 -16.83
N SER A 449 -21.50 12.72 -15.78
CA SER A 449 -21.09 11.73 -14.79
C SER A 449 -22.30 11.13 -14.09
N LEU A 450 -23.29 11.99 -13.80
CA LEU A 450 -24.58 11.66 -13.21
C LEU A 450 -25.66 12.31 -14.08
N GLU A 451 -26.56 11.51 -14.65
CA GLU A 451 -27.62 12.02 -15.52
C GLU A 451 -29.00 11.71 -14.97
N TYR A 452 -29.77 12.77 -14.73
CA TYR A 452 -31.16 12.70 -14.28
C TYR A 452 -32.13 12.69 -15.46
N SER A 453 -33.15 11.85 -15.38
CA SER A 453 -34.29 11.80 -16.30
C SER A 453 -35.57 11.63 -15.48
N GLY A 454 -36.64 12.37 -15.80
CA GLY A 454 -37.93 12.24 -15.11
C GLY A 454 -38.59 13.57 -14.79
N SER A 455 -39.60 13.53 -13.93
CA SER A 455 -40.39 14.71 -13.56
C SER A 455 -39.54 15.79 -12.89
N SER A 456 -39.72 17.07 -13.24
CA SER A 456 -38.99 18.17 -12.59
C SER A 456 -39.40 18.39 -11.13
N ASP A 457 -40.53 17.83 -10.72
CA ASP A 457 -41.09 17.83 -9.39
C ASP A 457 -41.11 16.42 -8.75
N ALA A 458 -40.22 15.52 -9.19
CA ALA A 458 -40.16 14.17 -8.66
C ALA A 458 -39.95 14.15 -7.14
N GLU A 459 -40.75 13.36 -6.44
CA GLU A 459 -40.61 13.12 -5.00
C GLU A 459 -39.70 11.91 -4.73
N THR A 460 -39.69 10.93 -5.65
CA THR A 460 -38.88 9.71 -5.58
C THR A 460 -37.95 9.62 -6.79
N VAL A 461 -36.66 9.37 -6.55
CA VAL A 461 -35.66 9.17 -7.60
C VAL A 461 -34.97 7.81 -7.44
N PHE A 462 -34.96 7.02 -8.51
CA PHE A 462 -34.26 5.75 -8.59
C PHE A 462 -32.82 5.99 -9.06
N VAL A 463 -31.82 5.54 -8.29
CA VAL A 463 -30.40 5.66 -8.65
C VAL A 463 -29.89 4.28 -9.04
N ALA A 464 -29.31 4.17 -10.22
CA ALA A 464 -28.82 2.90 -10.76
C ALA A 464 -27.57 3.10 -11.62
N LEU A 465 -26.86 2.01 -11.90
CA LEU A 465 -25.72 1.98 -12.81
C LEU A 465 -25.92 0.94 -13.93
N GLY A 466 -25.28 1.16 -15.07
CA GLY A 466 -25.23 0.18 -16.16
C GLY A 466 -26.60 -0.24 -16.67
N ALA A 467 -26.78 -1.55 -16.91
CA ALA A 467 -28.04 -2.12 -17.42
C ALA A 467 -29.24 -1.76 -16.54
N ALA A 468 -29.10 -1.79 -15.21
CA ALA A 468 -30.19 -1.44 -14.30
C ALA A 468 -30.66 0.01 -14.47
N ALA A 469 -29.75 0.93 -14.80
CA ALA A 469 -30.10 2.30 -15.14
C ALA A 469 -30.84 2.40 -16.47
N ALA A 470 -30.45 1.61 -17.47
CA ALA A 470 -31.09 1.57 -18.77
C ALA A 470 -32.54 1.07 -18.66
N SER A 471 -32.75 -0.06 -17.99
CA SER A 471 -34.07 -0.65 -17.74
C SER A 471 -34.96 0.30 -16.94
N ALA A 472 -34.43 0.93 -15.89
CA ALA A 472 -35.18 1.91 -15.11
C ALA A 472 -35.58 3.14 -15.96
N GLN A 473 -34.67 3.64 -16.81
CA GLN A 473 -34.98 4.73 -17.75
C GLN A 473 -36.02 4.31 -18.80
N ALA A 474 -35.99 3.07 -19.28
CA ALA A 474 -36.97 2.55 -20.23
C ALA A 474 -38.38 2.40 -19.62
N ALA A 475 -38.47 2.03 -18.33
CA ALA A 475 -39.73 1.93 -17.60
C ALA A 475 -40.31 3.29 -17.16
N LEU A 476 -39.48 4.33 -17.10
CA LEU A 476 -39.84 5.64 -16.58
C LEU A 476 -41.04 6.30 -17.28
N PRO A 477 -41.22 6.28 -18.62
CA PRO A 477 -42.38 6.88 -19.27
C PRO A 477 -43.73 6.30 -18.84
N SER A 478 -43.80 4.99 -18.59
CA SER A 478 -45.02 4.36 -18.04
C SER A 478 -45.27 4.75 -16.59
N ILE A 479 -44.21 4.80 -15.77
CA ILE A 479 -44.31 5.18 -14.36
C ILE A 479 -44.74 6.64 -14.21
N MET A 480 -44.24 7.53 -15.08
CA MET A 480 -44.60 8.95 -15.08
C MET A 480 -46.06 9.23 -15.44
N GLN A 481 -46.81 8.25 -15.98
CA GLN A 481 -48.25 8.38 -16.16
C GLN A 481 -49.03 8.25 -14.84
N GLU A 482 -48.40 7.66 -13.82
CA GLU A 482 -49.05 7.26 -12.56
C GLU A 482 -48.41 7.88 -11.32
N SER A 483 -47.16 8.34 -11.41
CA SER A 483 -46.42 8.96 -10.30
C SER A 483 -45.37 9.98 -10.78
N HIS A 484 -45.00 10.92 -9.91
CA HIS A 484 -43.93 11.88 -10.14
C HIS A 484 -42.59 11.29 -9.69
N ALA A 485 -41.99 10.45 -10.56
CA ALA A 485 -40.72 9.78 -10.31
C ALA A 485 -39.62 10.23 -11.29
N GLY A 486 -38.38 9.96 -10.92
CA GLY A 486 -37.21 10.13 -11.79
C GLY A 486 -36.20 8.99 -11.65
N VAL A 487 -35.27 8.94 -12.59
CA VAL A 487 -34.15 7.99 -12.62
C VAL A 487 -32.85 8.77 -12.78
N LEU A 488 -31.84 8.42 -11.99
CA LEU A 488 -30.49 8.94 -12.06
C LEU A 488 -29.53 7.83 -12.50
N ASN A 489 -28.96 7.98 -13.69
CA ASN A 489 -27.95 7.07 -14.23
C ASN A 489 -26.55 7.48 -13.76
N VAL A 490 -25.86 6.55 -13.09
CA VAL A 490 -24.50 6.71 -12.59
C VAL A 490 -23.49 6.20 -13.64
N ARG A 491 -22.83 7.13 -14.34
CA ARG A 491 -21.78 6.81 -15.33
C ARG A 491 -20.38 6.89 -14.78
N ALA A 492 -20.10 7.76 -13.82
CA ALA A 492 -18.79 7.80 -13.14
C ALA A 492 -18.96 7.41 -11.68
N LEU A 493 -18.61 6.18 -11.35
CA LEU A 493 -18.64 5.67 -9.98
C LEU A 493 -17.41 6.11 -9.19
N ARG A 494 -16.25 6.14 -9.85
CA ARG A 494 -15.02 6.72 -9.30
C ARG A 494 -14.33 7.57 -10.38
N PRO A 495 -13.91 8.81 -10.07
CA PRO A 495 -14.14 9.52 -8.81
C PRO A 495 -15.63 9.88 -8.61
N TRP A 496 -16.08 9.89 -7.36
CA TRP A 496 -17.46 10.23 -7.01
C TRP A 496 -17.62 11.74 -6.77
N ASP A 497 -18.60 12.38 -7.42
CA ASP A 497 -18.87 13.81 -7.29
C ASP A 497 -20.17 14.05 -6.51
N HIS A 498 -20.02 14.26 -5.20
CA HIS A 498 -21.15 14.57 -4.31
C HIS A 498 -21.90 15.84 -4.72
N ALA A 499 -21.20 16.85 -5.27
CA ALA A 499 -21.80 18.12 -5.65
C ALA A 499 -22.57 18.01 -6.98
N GLU A 500 -22.10 17.19 -7.92
CA GLU A 500 -22.84 16.85 -9.13
C GLU A 500 -24.10 16.05 -8.81
N LEU A 501 -24.06 15.12 -7.84
CA LEU A 501 -25.26 14.37 -7.42
C LEU A 501 -26.37 15.33 -7.00
N VAL A 502 -26.07 16.21 -6.06
CA VAL A 502 -27.03 17.16 -5.48
C VAL A 502 -27.58 18.11 -6.54
N ARG A 503 -26.73 18.59 -7.45
CA ARG A 503 -27.15 19.47 -8.55
C ARG A 503 -28.02 18.76 -9.59
N SER A 504 -27.93 17.43 -9.68
CA SER A 504 -28.68 16.63 -10.65
C SER A 504 -30.07 16.23 -10.14
N LEU A 505 -30.31 16.27 -8.82
CA LEU A 505 -31.59 15.92 -8.22
C LEU A 505 -32.54 17.14 -8.14
N PRO A 506 -33.85 16.96 -8.42
CA PRO A 506 -34.85 17.99 -8.16
C PRO A 506 -34.94 18.40 -6.67
N ALA A 507 -35.32 19.65 -6.40
CA ALA A 507 -35.48 20.15 -5.03
C ALA A 507 -36.67 19.51 -4.26
N SER A 508 -37.59 18.88 -4.99
CA SER A 508 -38.77 18.17 -4.46
C SER A 508 -38.47 16.77 -3.92
N VAL A 509 -37.27 16.24 -4.17
CA VAL A 509 -36.93 14.85 -3.81
C VAL A 509 -37.01 14.66 -2.29
N ARG A 510 -37.72 13.61 -1.88
CA ARG A 510 -37.86 13.13 -0.49
C ARG A 510 -37.40 11.70 -0.33
N HIS A 511 -37.38 10.92 -1.40
CA HIS A 511 -36.98 9.52 -1.38
C HIS A 511 -36.00 9.23 -2.51
N VAL A 512 -34.92 8.54 -2.18
CA VAL A 512 -33.98 8.01 -3.16
C VAL A 512 -33.91 6.50 -2.99
N VAL A 513 -34.20 5.78 -4.07
CA VAL A 513 -34.18 4.31 -4.09
C VAL A 513 -32.99 3.88 -4.93
N VAL A 514 -32.02 3.19 -4.33
CA VAL A 514 -30.86 2.66 -5.05
C VAL A 514 -31.21 1.27 -5.57
N LEU A 515 -31.22 1.11 -6.89
CA LEU A 515 -31.48 -0.17 -7.55
C LEU A 515 -30.15 -0.87 -7.83
N SER A 516 -29.98 -2.09 -7.30
CA SER A 516 -28.80 -2.91 -7.55
C SER A 516 -29.18 -4.34 -7.92
N ALA A 517 -28.49 -4.92 -8.90
CA ALA A 517 -28.76 -6.27 -9.39
C ALA A 517 -28.21 -7.40 -8.50
N THR A 518 -27.40 -7.08 -7.48
CA THR A 518 -26.69 -8.07 -6.63
C THR A 518 -26.40 -7.53 -5.22
N ASP A 519 -25.97 -8.42 -4.31
CA ASP A 519 -25.56 -8.16 -2.91
C ASP A 519 -24.42 -7.11 -2.73
N GLY A 520 -23.83 -6.60 -3.81
CA GLY A 520 -22.85 -5.50 -3.79
C GLY A 520 -23.46 -4.09 -3.65
N ALA A 521 -24.79 -3.99 -3.49
CA ALA A 521 -25.58 -2.77 -3.47
C ALA A 521 -25.17 -1.74 -2.40
N ASP A 522 -24.56 -2.21 -1.31
CA ASP A 522 -24.24 -1.39 -0.13
C ASP A 522 -23.27 -0.25 -0.43
N ALA A 523 -22.38 -0.41 -1.40
CA ALA A 523 -21.36 0.61 -1.71
C ALA A 523 -21.97 1.83 -2.44
N LEU A 524 -22.78 1.60 -3.48
CA LEU A 524 -23.49 2.70 -4.16
C LEU A 524 -24.53 3.33 -3.24
N LEU A 525 -25.23 2.51 -2.45
CA LEU A 525 -26.15 3.00 -1.42
C LEU A 525 -25.43 3.91 -0.42
N ALA A 526 -24.26 3.49 0.09
CA ALA A 526 -23.45 4.30 0.99
C ALA A 526 -23.00 5.62 0.36
N ASP A 527 -22.51 5.60 -0.89
CA ASP A 527 -22.07 6.81 -1.59
C ASP A 527 -23.22 7.84 -1.77
N VAL A 528 -24.42 7.35 -2.09
CA VAL A 528 -25.65 8.16 -2.21
C VAL A 528 -26.10 8.68 -0.84
N SER A 529 -26.12 7.84 0.20
CA SER A 529 -26.48 8.24 1.57
C SER A 529 -25.54 9.30 2.13
N VAL A 530 -24.24 9.16 1.91
CA VAL A 530 -23.23 10.13 2.36
C VAL A 530 -23.41 11.47 1.62
N ALA A 531 -23.67 11.45 0.32
CA ALA A 531 -23.93 12.67 -0.44
C ALA A 531 -25.22 13.39 0.01
N ALA A 532 -26.28 12.66 0.35
CA ALA A 532 -27.51 13.23 0.92
C ALA A 532 -27.26 13.88 2.30
N LEU A 533 -26.40 13.29 3.14
CA LEU A 533 -25.99 13.86 4.43
C LEU A 533 -25.17 15.14 4.27
N ILE A 534 -24.13 15.12 3.43
CA ILE A 534 -23.19 16.25 3.24
C ILE A 534 -23.91 17.49 2.69
N SER A 535 -24.94 17.30 1.86
CA SER A 535 -25.66 18.38 1.19
C SER A 535 -26.73 19.07 2.05
N GLY A 536 -26.93 18.64 3.30
CA GLY A 536 -28.01 19.14 4.17
C GLY A 536 -29.40 18.64 3.76
N ALA A 537 -29.46 17.69 2.82
CA ALA A 537 -30.68 17.02 2.39
C ALA A 537 -31.02 15.79 3.25
N ALA A 538 -30.74 15.85 4.55
CA ALA A 538 -30.97 14.76 5.51
C ALA A 538 -32.46 14.33 5.64
N HIS A 539 -33.37 15.10 5.04
CA HIS A 539 -34.78 14.76 4.92
C HIS A 539 -35.08 13.78 3.76
N ILE A 540 -34.08 13.47 2.93
CA ILE A 540 -34.20 12.47 1.86
C ILE A 540 -33.99 11.08 2.48
N GLY A 541 -35.03 10.26 2.50
CA GLY A 541 -34.93 8.85 2.87
C GLY A 541 -34.23 8.07 1.75
N VAL A 542 -33.15 7.37 2.08
CA VAL A 542 -32.43 6.52 1.11
C VAL A 542 -32.63 5.06 1.48
N CYS A 543 -33.15 4.25 0.55
CA CYS A 543 -33.26 2.80 0.70
C CYS A 543 -32.63 2.09 -0.50
N GLY A 544 -32.18 0.86 -0.28
CA GLY A 544 -31.67 -0.02 -1.34
C GLY A 544 -32.68 -1.11 -1.64
N GLU A 545 -32.91 -1.37 -2.92
CA GLU A 545 -33.72 -2.49 -3.40
C GLU A 545 -32.82 -3.40 -4.25
N SER A 546 -32.76 -4.69 -3.88
CA SER A 546 -31.98 -5.68 -4.61
C SER A 546 -32.87 -6.39 -5.62
N VAL A 547 -32.50 -6.37 -6.90
CA VAL A 547 -33.27 -6.99 -7.98
C VAL A 547 -32.42 -8.08 -8.61
N LEU A 548 -32.56 -9.31 -8.11
CA LEU A 548 -31.80 -10.47 -8.58
C LEU A 548 -32.29 -10.93 -9.96
N ASP A 549 -31.38 -11.17 -10.90
CA ASP A 549 -31.67 -11.69 -12.25
C ASP A 549 -32.76 -10.88 -13.01
N ALA A 550 -32.74 -9.56 -12.82
CA ALA A 550 -33.84 -8.69 -13.23
C ALA A 550 -33.94 -8.51 -14.75
N SER A 551 -35.06 -8.97 -15.33
CA SER A 551 -35.50 -8.49 -16.63
C SER A 551 -35.96 -7.03 -16.54
N ASP A 552 -36.15 -6.35 -17.68
CA ASP A 552 -36.76 -5.01 -17.72
C ASP A 552 -38.10 -4.96 -16.97
N ALA A 553 -38.86 -6.05 -17.00
CA ALA A 553 -40.13 -6.17 -16.30
C ALA A 553 -39.97 -6.24 -14.78
N ASP A 554 -38.92 -6.89 -14.28
CA ASP A 554 -38.65 -6.99 -12.84
C ASP A 554 -38.25 -5.64 -12.26
N ILE A 555 -37.38 -4.91 -12.97
CA ILE A 555 -36.98 -3.54 -12.58
C ILE A 555 -38.20 -2.61 -12.59
N ALA A 556 -39.05 -2.69 -13.63
CA ALA A 556 -40.28 -1.92 -13.69
C ALA A 556 -41.23 -2.24 -12.52
N ASN A 557 -41.40 -3.52 -12.18
CA ASN A 557 -42.23 -3.94 -11.05
C ASN A 557 -41.67 -3.46 -9.71
N THR A 558 -40.36 -3.59 -9.46
CA THR A 558 -39.71 -3.05 -8.25
C THR A 558 -39.92 -1.55 -8.14
N MET A 559 -39.80 -0.80 -9.23
CA MET A 559 -40.07 0.64 -9.22
C MET A 559 -41.54 0.95 -8.89
N ARG A 560 -42.50 0.19 -9.42
CA ARG A 560 -43.94 0.36 -9.12
C ARG A 560 -44.28 0.01 -7.68
N THR A 561 -43.72 -1.07 -7.16
CA THR A 561 -43.86 -1.48 -5.75
C THR A 561 -43.27 -0.43 -4.81
N ALA A 562 -42.07 0.09 -5.09
CA ALA A 562 -41.44 1.15 -4.30
C ALA A 562 -42.25 2.47 -4.29
N LEU A 563 -43.04 2.72 -5.34
CA LEU A 563 -43.96 3.86 -5.42
C LEU A 563 -45.35 3.57 -4.86
N GLY A 564 -45.64 2.35 -4.39
CA GLY A 564 -46.95 1.94 -3.89
C GLY A 564 -48.04 1.88 -4.95
N LEU A 565 -47.68 1.63 -6.22
CA LEU A 565 -48.60 1.60 -7.36
C LEU A 565 -49.26 0.22 -7.59
N ASP A 566 -48.84 -0.81 -6.85
CA ASP A 566 -49.40 -2.16 -6.97
C ASP A 566 -50.45 -2.45 -5.89
N THR A 567 -51.65 -2.81 -6.32
CA THR A 567 -52.70 -3.41 -5.46
C THR A 567 -52.57 -4.92 -5.56
N VAL A 568 -52.32 -5.56 -4.41
CA VAL A 568 -52.32 -7.02 -4.30
C VAL A 568 -53.67 -7.55 -4.79
N SER A 569 -53.66 -8.36 -5.85
CA SER A 569 -54.80 -9.19 -6.22
C SER A 569 -54.69 -10.50 -5.44
N GLU A 570 -55.70 -10.78 -4.61
CA GLU A 570 -55.84 -12.02 -3.85
C GLU A 570 -56.21 -13.22 -4.74
N GLU A 571 -55.87 -14.42 -4.23
CA GLU A 571 -56.32 -15.80 -4.51
C GLU A 571 -55.09 -16.71 -4.80
N THR A 572 -54.75 -17.79 -4.08
CA THR A 572 -55.42 -18.62 -3.05
C THR A 572 -54.39 -19.58 -2.44
N GLU A 573 -54.54 -19.90 -1.13
CA GLU A 573 -54.10 -21.12 -0.41
C GLU A 573 -52.58 -21.38 -0.26
N THR A 574 -51.96 -21.52 0.92
CA THR A 574 -52.43 -21.99 2.23
C THR A 574 -51.46 -21.51 3.32
N GLU A 575 -52.00 -20.82 4.32
CA GLU A 575 -51.34 -20.51 5.59
C GLU A 575 -51.25 -21.78 6.44
N ALA A 576 -50.03 -22.24 6.78
CA ALA A 576 -49.80 -23.06 7.97
C ALA A 576 -48.33 -23.15 8.46
N GLU A 577 -47.30 -22.74 7.71
CA GLU A 577 -45.90 -23.01 8.15
C GLU A 577 -44.93 -21.81 8.23
N VAL A 578 -45.34 -20.58 7.91
CA VAL A 578 -44.41 -19.41 7.97
C VAL A 578 -44.67 -18.49 9.18
N GLU A 579 -45.72 -18.74 9.97
CA GLU A 579 -46.05 -17.91 11.14
C GLU A 579 -45.13 -18.12 12.37
N ALA A 580 -44.03 -18.86 12.23
CA ALA A 580 -43.07 -19.13 13.31
C ALA A 580 -41.79 -18.28 13.26
N GLU A 581 -41.39 -17.70 12.12
CA GLU A 581 -40.13 -16.92 12.03
C GLU A 581 -40.32 -15.41 11.96
N ALA A 582 -41.51 -14.90 11.62
CA ALA A 582 -41.75 -13.45 11.46
C ALA A 582 -42.13 -12.69 12.75
N LYS A 583 -42.26 -13.35 13.90
CA LYS A 583 -42.66 -12.71 15.18
C LYS A 583 -41.50 -12.28 16.09
N ALA A 584 -40.25 -12.31 15.63
CA ALA A 584 -39.09 -11.96 16.47
C ALA A 584 -38.61 -10.49 16.38
N GLU A 585 -38.97 -9.70 15.37
CA GLU A 585 -38.30 -8.38 15.15
C GLU A 585 -39.22 -7.18 14.91
N ALA A 586 -40.47 -7.22 15.38
CA ALA A 586 -41.35 -6.05 15.36
C ALA A 586 -41.78 -5.65 16.78
N LYS A 587 -40.96 -4.84 17.46
CA LYS A 587 -41.44 -4.00 18.56
C LYS A 587 -40.87 -2.60 18.43
N VAL A 588 -41.79 -1.70 18.12
CA VAL A 588 -41.67 -0.23 18.11
C VAL A 588 -41.17 0.26 19.48
N GLU A 589 -40.12 1.08 19.49
CA GLU A 589 -39.82 1.98 20.60
C GLU A 589 -39.65 3.40 20.05
N GLU A 590 -40.28 4.33 20.76
CA GLU A 590 -40.51 5.73 20.39
C GLU A 590 -39.22 6.54 20.21
N THR A 591 -39.29 7.53 19.31
CA THR A 591 -38.32 8.61 19.10
C THR A 591 -37.69 9.15 20.38
N PRO A 592 -36.35 9.27 20.48
CA PRO A 592 -35.72 10.31 21.28
C PRO A 592 -35.27 11.48 20.40
N ALA A 593 -35.38 12.66 20.99
CA ALA A 593 -35.06 13.94 20.41
C ALA A 593 -33.59 14.07 19.98
N ILE A 594 -33.40 14.85 18.90
CA ILE A 594 -32.19 15.51 18.38
C ILE A 594 -30.93 15.34 19.24
N ALA A 595 -29.97 14.57 18.73
CA ALA A 595 -28.57 14.61 19.14
C ALA A 595 -27.68 14.96 17.93
N THR A 596 -26.79 15.92 18.15
CA THR A 596 -25.69 16.39 17.27
C THR A 596 -24.76 15.25 16.81
N PRO A 597 -23.95 15.44 15.74
CA PRO A 597 -23.24 14.36 15.04
C PRO A 597 -22.16 13.72 15.92
N ASP A 598 -22.54 12.65 16.61
CA ASP A 598 -21.61 11.71 17.23
C ASP A 598 -22.26 10.31 17.14
N ALA A 599 -22.16 9.69 15.96
CA ALA A 599 -22.48 8.28 15.83
C ALA A 599 -21.33 7.51 16.47
N SER A 600 -21.55 7.04 17.69
CA SER A 600 -20.57 6.30 18.47
C SER A 600 -20.10 5.05 17.71
N LEU A 601 -18.79 4.85 17.71
CA LEU A 601 -18.06 3.80 16.97
C LEU A 601 -18.00 2.51 17.82
N ASP A 602 -19.14 2.13 18.42
CA ASP A 602 -19.16 1.19 19.56
C ASP A 602 -19.29 -0.29 19.15
N THR A 603 -19.38 -0.58 17.85
CA THR A 603 -19.50 -1.96 17.36
C THR A 603 -18.35 -2.35 16.44
N ALA A 604 -17.82 -3.56 16.63
CA ALA A 604 -16.78 -4.14 15.78
C ALA A 604 -17.18 -4.15 14.29
N LEU A 605 -18.48 -4.25 13.99
CA LEU A 605 -19.03 -4.15 12.64
C LEU A 605 -18.91 -2.74 12.04
N ALA A 606 -19.19 -1.68 12.82
CA ALA A 606 -18.99 -0.30 12.35
C ALA A 606 -17.52 0.00 12.08
N LEU A 607 -16.61 -0.50 12.92
CA LEU A 607 -15.17 -0.40 12.69
C LEU A 607 -14.74 -1.21 11.46
N ALA A 608 -15.21 -2.45 11.31
CA ALA A 608 -14.93 -3.28 10.14
C ALA A 608 -15.39 -2.61 8.85
N LYS A 609 -16.57 -1.98 8.83
CA LYS A 609 -17.05 -1.17 7.70
C LYS A 609 -16.11 0.01 7.41
N ARG A 610 -15.65 0.75 8.42
CA ARG A 610 -14.71 1.86 8.22
C ARG A 610 -13.30 1.42 7.78
N LEU A 611 -12.86 0.24 8.23
CA LEU A 611 -11.57 -0.36 7.82
C LEU A 611 -11.64 -1.01 6.44
N ALA A 612 -12.79 -1.56 6.06
CA ALA A 612 -13.05 -2.11 4.75
C ALA A 612 -13.25 -1.01 3.69
N PHE A 613 -13.79 0.15 4.10
CA PHE A 613 -14.05 1.31 3.23
C PHE A 613 -13.36 2.59 3.74
N PRO A 614 -12.02 2.62 3.86
CA PRO A 614 -11.31 3.72 4.47
C PRO A 614 -11.51 5.05 3.73
N GLU A 615 -11.73 5.01 2.41
CA GLU A 615 -12.00 6.19 1.60
C GLU A 615 -13.39 6.79 1.86
N ALA A 616 -14.42 5.96 2.08
CA ALA A 616 -15.80 6.39 2.29
C ALA A 616 -15.98 7.12 3.64
N TYR A 617 -15.17 6.77 4.63
CA TYR A 617 -15.24 7.33 5.98
C TYR A 617 -14.04 8.23 6.32
N ALA A 618 -13.22 8.59 5.33
CA ALA A 618 -11.93 9.27 5.52
C ALA A 618 -11.07 8.63 6.63
N THR A 619 -11.19 7.31 6.79
CA THR A 619 -10.53 6.53 7.82
C THR A 619 -9.10 6.26 7.40
N GLN A 620 -8.15 6.73 8.21
CA GLN A 620 -6.74 6.51 7.96
C GLN A 620 -6.19 5.54 9.00
N LEU A 621 -5.60 4.44 8.52
CA LEU A 621 -4.83 3.51 9.34
C LEU A 621 -3.42 4.07 9.54
N THR A 622 -3.29 4.92 10.55
CA THR A 622 -1.99 5.49 10.95
C THR A 622 -1.68 5.08 12.38
N ALA A 623 -0.46 4.57 12.63
CA ALA A 623 -0.01 4.30 13.99
C ALA A 623 -0.10 5.57 14.86
N ARG A 624 0.37 6.71 14.31
CA ARG A 624 0.27 8.05 14.90
C ARG A 624 0.03 9.11 13.80
N PRO A 625 -1.18 9.71 13.71
CA PRO A 625 -1.55 10.65 12.65
C PRO A 625 -0.93 12.06 12.77
N ASP A 626 -0.28 12.36 13.89
CA ASP A 626 0.13 13.73 14.25
C ASP A 626 1.57 14.05 13.83
N GLU A 627 2.38 13.04 13.49
CA GLU A 627 3.81 13.17 13.20
C GLU A 627 4.22 12.27 12.02
N ARG A 628 5.21 12.71 11.24
CA ARG A 628 5.80 11.86 10.18
C ARG A 628 6.59 10.74 10.85
N THR A 629 6.03 9.54 10.84
CA THR A 629 6.59 8.35 11.47
C THR A 629 6.93 7.28 10.43
N PHE A 630 7.83 6.38 10.82
CA PHE A 630 8.29 5.25 10.01
C PHE A 630 8.15 3.97 10.84
N ALA A 631 7.77 2.87 10.20
CA ALA A 631 7.82 1.55 10.80
C ALA A 631 9.12 0.86 10.39
N VAL A 632 9.99 0.61 11.35
CA VAL A 632 11.29 -0.08 11.16
C VAL A 632 11.26 -1.41 11.89
N LYS A 633 12.09 -2.37 11.47
CA LYS A 633 12.16 -3.69 12.13
C LYS A 633 13.47 -3.87 12.86
N VAL A 634 13.44 -4.49 14.04
CA VAL A 634 14.67 -4.84 14.77
C VAL A 634 15.45 -5.86 13.96
N SER A 635 16.68 -5.53 13.54
CA SER A 635 17.58 -6.45 12.85
C SER A 635 18.62 -7.07 13.80
N SER A 636 19.00 -6.33 14.85
CA SER A 636 19.97 -6.78 15.86
C SER A 636 19.61 -6.19 17.21
N LEU A 637 19.74 -7.00 18.26
CA LEU A 637 19.59 -6.57 19.65
C LEU A 637 20.65 -7.28 20.47
N ARG A 638 21.61 -6.52 21.01
CA ARG A 638 22.76 -7.07 21.73
C ARG A 638 23.01 -6.30 23.02
N ARG A 639 23.10 -7.03 24.13
CA ARG A 639 23.63 -6.48 25.39
C ARG A 639 25.14 -6.24 25.27
N MET A 640 25.56 -5.02 25.61
CA MET A 640 26.94 -4.51 25.54
C MET A 640 27.70 -4.63 26.87
N THR A 641 27.00 -4.87 27.99
CA THR A 641 27.59 -5.05 29.32
C THR A 641 27.51 -6.53 29.75
N PRO A 642 28.40 -7.04 30.61
CA PRO A 642 28.27 -8.40 31.13
C PRO A 642 26.94 -8.62 31.88
N ASP A 643 26.41 -9.85 31.84
CA ASP A 643 25.16 -10.20 32.55
C ASP A 643 25.28 -10.03 34.07
N SER A 644 26.49 -10.19 34.61
CA SER A 644 26.79 -9.97 36.03
C SER A 644 26.80 -8.49 36.43
N TYR A 645 26.57 -7.56 35.50
CA TYR A 645 26.64 -6.12 35.74
C TYR A 645 25.26 -5.49 35.97
N ASP A 646 25.18 -4.57 36.93
CA ASP A 646 23.94 -3.95 37.39
C ASP A 646 23.26 -3.09 36.32
N ARG A 647 24.03 -2.50 35.41
CA ARG A 647 23.50 -1.71 34.29
C ARG A 647 23.44 -2.53 33.00
N ASN A 648 22.26 -2.59 32.41
CA ASN A 648 22.07 -3.11 31.07
C ASN A 648 22.27 -1.98 30.06
N ILE A 649 23.21 -2.15 29.13
CA ILE A 649 23.36 -1.27 27.97
C ILE A 649 23.17 -2.15 26.75
N ILE A 650 22.28 -1.75 25.86
CA ILE A 650 21.93 -2.50 24.65
C ILE A 650 22.31 -1.70 23.41
N HIS A 651 22.86 -2.40 22.44
CA HIS A 651 23.00 -1.96 21.06
C HIS A 651 21.82 -2.52 20.28
N ILE A 652 21.13 -1.66 19.55
CA ILE A 652 19.96 -2.03 18.75
C ILE A 652 20.20 -1.55 17.32
N GLU A 653 19.92 -2.39 16.35
CA GLU A 653 19.91 -2.02 14.94
C GLU A 653 18.49 -2.19 14.40
N PHE A 654 18.06 -1.23 13.60
CA PHE A 654 16.79 -1.27 12.91
C PHE A 654 17.00 -1.27 11.40
N ASP A 655 16.37 -2.22 10.70
CA ASP A 655 16.28 -2.26 9.24
C ASP A 655 15.35 -1.15 8.74
N THR A 656 15.90 -0.29 7.89
CA THR A 656 15.20 0.85 7.29
C THR A 656 14.92 0.66 5.80
N ARG A 657 15.30 -0.48 5.21
CA ARG A 657 15.06 -0.77 3.79
C ARG A 657 13.56 -0.76 3.49
N ASN A 658 13.18 -0.13 2.39
CA ASN A 658 11.79 0.03 1.94
C ASN A 658 10.88 0.85 2.89
N THR A 659 11.43 1.52 3.92
CA THR A 659 10.64 2.37 4.83
C THR A 659 10.60 3.84 4.39
N GLY A 660 11.56 4.26 3.55
CA GLY A 660 11.75 5.66 3.18
C GLY A 660 12.39 6.52 4.27
N LEU A 661 12.82 5.93 5.39
CA LEU A 661 13.55 6.64 6.45
C LEU A 661 14.96 6.99 5.94
N THR A 662 15.28 8.28 6.01
CA THR A 662 16.63 8.81 5.81
C THR A 662 17.02 9.62 7.04
N TYR A 663 18.30 9.58 7.41
CA TYR A 663 18.83 10.36 8.52
C TYR A 663 20.23 10.86 8.19
N GLU A 664 20.65 11.93 8.86
CA GLU A 664 21.99 12.49 8.73
C GLU A 664 22.82 12.22 9.99
N ILE A 665 24.14 12.34 9.84
CA ILE A 665 25.07 12.31 10.98
C ILE A 665 24.62 13.29 12.04
N GLY A 666 24.58 12.83 13.30
CA GLY A 666 24.16 13.63 14.44
C GLY A 666 22.69 13.58 14.80
N ASP A 667 21.82 13.13 13.89
CA ASP A 667 20.39 13.11 14.16
C ASP A 667 20.02 12.17 15.33
N ALA A 668 18.86 12.42 15.93
CA ALA A 668 18.29 11.56 16.95
C ALA A 668 17.08 10.78 16.39
N LEU A 669 16.95 9.53 16.81
CA LEU A 669 15.79 8.69 16.52
C LEU A 669 14.79 8.81 17.67
N GLY A 670 13.60 9.33 17.39
CA GLY A 670 12.46 9.32 18.30
C GLY A 670 11.78 7.96 18.26
N VAL A 671 11.90 7.18 19.33
CA VAL A 671 11.24 5.88 19.47
C VAL A 671 9.93 6.05 20.22
N TYR A 672 8.83 5.54 19.64
CA TYR A 672 7.53 5.53 20.29
C TYR A 672 7.36 4.23 21.09
N GLY A 673 7.80 4.25 22.35
CA GLY A 673 7.63 3.13 23.26
C GLY A 673 6.16 2.92 23.66
N SER A 674 5.84 1.69 24.08
CA SER A 674 4.54 1.35 24.65
C SER A 674 4.66 0.98 26.13
N ASN A 675 3.56 1.12 26.86
CA ASN A 675 3.48 0.61 28.23
C ASN A 675 3.56 -0.92 28.23
N ASP A 676 4.01 -1.47 29.35
CA ASP A 676 4.13 -2.92 29.50
C ASP A 676 2.75 -3.59 29.40
N ALA A 677 2.66 -4.62 28.55
CA ALA A 677 1.40 -5.30 28.26
C ALA A 677 0.77 -5.91 29.52
N GLN A 678 1.58 -6.46 30.42
CA GLN A 678 1.08 -7.07 31.65
C GLN A 678 0.61 -6.00 32.64
N GLU A 679 1.35 -4.90 32.80
CA GLU A 679 0.92 -3.81 33.69
C GLU A 679 -0.42 -3.18 33.23
N VAL A 680 -0.64 -3.07 31.92
CA VAL A 680 -1.92 -2.59 31.36
C VAL A 680 -3.06 -3.58 31.64
N ARG A 681 -2.83 -4.88 31.45
CA ARG A 681 -3.81 -5.95 31.73
C ARG A 681 -4.17 -5.99 33.21
N ASP A 682 -3.16 -5.92 34.08
CA ASP A 682 -3.34 -5.89 35.53
C ASP A 682 -4.14 -4.65 35.96
N PHE A 683 -3.86 -3.49 35.35
CA PHE A 683 -4.66 -2.29 35.57
C PHE A 683 -6.10 -2.45 35.08
N CYS A 684 -6.34 -2.99 33.88
CA CYS A 684 -7.70 -3.20 33.38
C CYS A 684 -8.52 -4.11 34.32
N ALA A 685 -7.92 -5.20 34.78
CA ALA A 685 -8.53 -6.12 35.74
C ALA A 685 -8.86 -5.43 37.08
N ALA A 686 -7.91 -4.67 37.64
CA ALA A 686 -8.12 -3.94 38.90
C ALA A 686 -9.10 -2.76 38.77
N TYR A 687 -9.09 -2.10 37.61
CA TYR A 687 -9.97 -0.99 37.28
C TYR A 687 -11.35 -1.46 36.75
N GLY A 688 -11.56 -2.75 36.57
CA GLY A 688 -12.85 -3.35 36.21
C GLY A 688 -13.33 -2.95 34.81
N VAL A 689 -12.42 -2.81 33.86
CA VAL A 689 -12.73 -2.48 32.46
C VAL A 689 -12.31 -3.62 31.55
N ASP A 690 -13.13 -3.91 30.54
CA ASP A 690 -12.82 -4.87 29.50
C ASP A 690 -11.83 -4.23 28.50
N GLU A 691 -10.71 -4.92 28.28
CA GLU A 691 -9.58 -4.44 27.50
C GLU A 691 -9.86 -4.42 25.98
N ASP A 692 -10.81 -5.25 25.52
CA ASP A 692 -11.14 -5.42 24.09
C ASP A 692 -12.25 -4.46 23.64
N VAL A 693 -12.91 -3.77 24.57
CA VAL A 693 -13.97 -2.79 24.26
C VAL A 693 -13.40 -1.65 23.44
N LEU A 694 -14.09 -1.32 22.35
CA LEU A 694 -13.77 -0.16 21.52
C LEU A 694 -14.22 1.13 22.22
N VAL A 695 -13.31 2.09 22.29
CA VAL A 695 -13.56 3.42 22.83
C VAL A 695 -13.18 4.45 21.79
N THR A 696 -14.11 5.36 21.53
CA THR A 696 -13.94 6.48 20.62
C THR A 696 -13.71 7.75 21.42
N ALA A 697 -12.65 8.48 21.09
CA ALA A 697 -12.33 9.76 21.70
C ALA A 697 -11.99 10.79 20.63
N VAL A 698 -12.45 12.03 20.83
CA VAL A 698 -12.14 13.14 19.94
C VAL A 698 -10.91 13.86 20.46
N LYS A 699 -9.85 13.88 19.65
CA LYS A 699 -8.60 14.56 19.97
C LYS A 699 -8.17 15.45 18.82
N ASP A 700 -7.88 16.72 19.09
CA ASP A 700 -7.49 17.72 18.10
C ASP A 700 -8.46 17.82 16.90
N GLY A 701 -9.76 17.71 17.18
CA GLY A 701 -10.83 17.77 16.17
C GLY A 701 -10.97 16.50 15.29
N ARG A 702 -10.23 15.42 15.62
CA ARG A 702 -10.31 14.13 14.94
C ARG A 702 -10.84 13.06 15.88
N SER A 703 -11.80 12.26 15.40
CA SER A 703 -12.28 11.10 16.14
C SER A 703 -11.32 9.93 15.95
N GLN A 704 -10.85 9.34 17.05
CA GLN A 704 -9.99 8.16 17.06
C GLN A 704 -10.71 7.05 17.82
N THR A 705 -10.76 5.85 17.23
CA THR A 705 -11.33 4.65 17.88
C THR A 705 -10.25 3.61 18.06
N ARG A 706 -10.12 3.11 19.29
CA ARG A 706 -9.15 2.08 19.68
C ARG A 706 -9.77 1.20 20.76
N THR A 707 -9.25 0.00 20.96
CA THR A 707 -9.60 -0.79 22.15
C THR A 707 -9.13 -0.07 23.41
N VAL A 708 -9.75 -0.36 24.57
CA VAL A 708 -9.27 0.11 25.87
C VAL A 708 -7.80 -0.24 26.06
N TYR A 709 -7.41 -1.47 25.73
CA TYR A 709 -6.01 -1.91 25.74
C TYR A 709 -5.13 -0.97 24.91
N ALA A 710 -5.49 -0.69 23.66
CA ALA A 710 -4.67 0.12 22.78
C ALA A 710 -4.56 1.59 23.25
N TRP A 711 -5.62 2.16 23.83
CA TRP A 711 -5.53 3.47 24.48
C TRP A 711 -4.52 3.48 25.62
N LEU A 712 -4.62 2.51 26.52
CA LEU A 712 -3.78 2.44 27.71
C LEU A 712 -2.35 1.98 27.42
N ALA A 713 -2.14 1.12 26.42
CA ALA A 713 -0.84 0.55 26.07
C ALA A 713 -0.02 1.44 25.14
N HIS A 714 -0.66 2.04 24.13
CA HIS A 714 0.06 2.69 23.02
C HIS A 714 -0.12 4.21 22.97
N THR A 715 -1.13 4.75 23.66
CA THR A 715 -1.48 6.16 23.55
C THR A 715 -1.26 6.95 24.83
N LEU A 716 -1.75 6.48 25.99
CA LEU A 716 -1.73 7.24 27.25
C LEU A 716 -0.51 6.92 28.12
N ASP A 717 0.08 7.94 28.75
CA ASP A 717 1.20 7.81 29.69
C ASP A 717 0.71 7.36 31.08
N MET A 718 0.07 6.19 31.13
CA MET A 718 -0.60 5.63 32.33
C MET A 718 0.33 5.45 33.53
N PHE A 719 1.58 5.08 33.27
CA PHE A 719 2.60 4.87 34.30
C PHE A 719 3.54 6.07 34.45
N GLY A 720 3.17 7.21 33.84
CA GLY A 720 3.84 8.49 33.97
C GLY A 720 3.42 9.24 35.23
N ARG A 721 3.94 10.47 35.36
CA ARG A 721 3.77 11.32 36.55
C ARG A 721 2.49 12.18 36.47
N PRO A 722 1.53 12.04 37.40
CA PRO A 722 0.33 12.88 37.44
C PRO A 722 0.61 14.35 37.74
N SER A 723 -0.08 15.23 37.03
CA SER A 723 -0.04 16.68 37.27
C SER A 723 -1.02 17.08 38.38
N LYS A 724 -0.83 18.26 39.01
CA LYS A 724 -1.83 18.79 39.97
C LYS A 724 -3.22 18.93 39.37
N LYS A 725 -3.31 19.26 38.06
CA LYS A 725 -4.57 19.36 37.33
C LYS A 725 -5.32 18.02 37.28
N PHE A 726 -4.58 16.91 37.19
CA PHE A 726 -5.18 15.58 37.22
C PHE A 726 -5.86 15.27 38.56
N TYR A 727 -5.21 15.54 39.69
CA TYR A 727 -5.81 15.32 41.03
C TYR A 727 -7.10 16.13 41.22
N SER A 728 -7.08 17.43 40.85
CA SER A 728 -8.26 18.28 40.94
C SER A 728 -9.39 17.81 40.02
N ALA A 729 -9.08 17.37 38.79
CA ALA A 729 -10.08 16.87 37.87
C ALA A 729 -10.67 15.52 38.34
N LEU A 730 -9.85 14.67 38.96
CA LEU A 730 -10.27 13.37 39.47
C LEU A 730 -11.25 13.49 40.64
N ALA A 731 -11.12 14.52 41.47
CA ALA A 731 -12.03 14.76 42.60
C ALA A 731 -13.50 14.84 42.19
N ALA A 732 -13.80 15.36 40.99
CA ALA A 732 -15.16 15.46 40.46
C ALA A 732 -15.82 14.10 40.16
N PHE A 733 -15.04 13.04 40.05
CA PHE A 733 -15.53 11.68 39.79
C PHE A 733 -15.62 10.83 41.07
N ALA A 734 -15.18 11.36 42.22
CA ALA A 734 -15.18 10.65 43.49
C ALA A 734 -16.59 10.58 44.08
N THR A 735 -17.10 9.36 44.31
CA THR A 735 -18.38 9.17 45.01
C THR A 735 -18.24 9.23 46.53
N ASP A 736 -17.03 9.00 47.07
CA ASP A 736 -16.73 9.20 48.49
C ASP A 736 -16.27 10.65 48.74
N ALA A 737 -16.99 11.36 49.60
CA ALA A 737 -16.68 12.74 49.96
C ALA A 737 -15.29 12.89 50.62
N ALA A 738 -14.83 11.90 51.37
CA ALA A 738 -13.51 11.94 52.01
C ALA A 738 -12.38 11.81 50.98
N GLU A 739 -12.56 10.97 49.96
CA GLU A 739 -11.62 10.84 48.84
C GLU A 739 -11.62 12.12 47.99
N ALA A 740 -12.79 12.70 47.71
CA ALA A 740 -12.93 13.96 46.98
C ALA A 740 -12.18 15.11 47.70
N GLU A 741 -12.43 15.28 49.01
CA GLU A 741 -11.77 16.32 49.82
C GLU A 741 -10.25 16.10 49.86
N LYS A 742 -9.79 14.85 49.96
CA LYS A 742 -8.35 14.54 49.95
C LYS A 742 -7.69 14.87 48.60
N LEU A 743 -8.35 14.55 47.48
CA LEU A 743 -7.88 14.87 46.13
C LEU A 743 -7.76 16.38 45.92
N GLU A 744 -8.74 17.15 46.39
CA GLU A 744 -8.71 18.61 46.34
C GLU A 744 -7.59 19.18 47.25
N TRP A 745 -7.50 18.70 48.49
CA TRP A 745 -6.48 19.13 49.45
C TRP A 745 -5.05 18.93 48.94
N LEU A 746 -4.77 17.84 48.23
CA LEU A 746 -3.46 17.58 47.63
C LEU A 746 -3.00 18.67 46.63
N THR A 747 -3.94 19.45 46.10
CA THR A 747 -3.64 20.54 45.17
C THR A 747 -3.35 21.87 45.86
N THR A 748 -3.76 22.03 47.12
CA THR A 748 -3.61 23.28 47.91
C THR A 748 -2.17 23.49 48.41
N PRO A 749 -1.84 24.67 48.95
CA PRO A 749 -0.56 24.92 49.62
C PRO A 749 -0.30 23.99 50.82
N GLU A 750 -1.33 23.64 51.58
CA GLU A 750 -1.25 22.77 52.75
C GLU A 750 -0.90 21.32 52.35
N GLY A 751 -1.44 20.85 51.21
CA GLY A 751 -1.12 19.54 50.63
C GLY A 751 0.20 19.46 49.85
N ALA A 752 0.90 20.58 49.66
CA ALA A 752 2.07 20.65 48.79
C ALA A 752 3.24 19.75 49.22
N ILE A 753 3.40 19.50 50.53
CA ILE A 753 4.45 18.62 51.06
C ILE A 753 4.17 17.17 50.67
N GLU A 754 2.94 16.69 50.87
CA GLU A 754 2.56 15.32 50.50
C GLU A 754 2.61 15.13 48.98
N PHE A 755 2.13 16.11 48.21
CA PHE A 755 2.23 16.08 46.74
C PHE A 755 3.69 15.97 46.28
N LYS A 756 4.61 16.73 46.87
CA LYS A 756 6.05 16.62 46.58
C LYS A 756 6.61 15.24 46.97
N GLY A 757 6.15 14.67 48.08
CA GLY A 757 6.49 13.31 48.49
C GLY A 757 6.06 12.27 47.45
N ARG A 758 4.82 12.36 46.95
CA ARG A 758 4.29 11.49 45.89
C ARG A 758 5.07 11.61 44.58
N VAL A 759 5.49 12.83 44.23
CA VAL A 759 6.37 13.07 43.08
C VAL A 759 7.73 12.39 43.27
N ALA A 760 8.33 12.51 44.45
CA ALA A 760 9.63 11.92 44.75
C ALA A 760 9.58 10.39 44.77
N ASP A 761 8.46 9.82 45.21
CA ASP A 761 8.19 8.38 45.18
C ASP A 761 7.72 7.87 43.80
N THR A 762 7.64 8.77 42.80
CA THR A 762 7.23 8.45 41.42
C THR A 762 5.86 7.77 41.30
N VAL A 763 4.90 8.22 42.12
CA VAL A 763 3.50 7.76 42.04
C VAL A 763 2.91 8.07 40.66
N THR A 764 2.23 7.10 40.07
CA THR A 764 1.74 7.12 38.67
C THR A 764 0.25 7.44 38.55
N TYR A 765 -0.26 7.65 37.33
CA TYR A 765 -1.70 7.83 37.11
C TYR A 765 -2.49 6.58 37.50
N ALA A 766 -1.99 5.39 37.11
CA ALA A 766 -2.57 4.11 37.51
C ALA A 766 -2.61 3.96 39.04
N ASP A 767 -1.54 4.32 39.76
CA ASP A 767 -1.52 4.23 41.23
C ASP A 767 -2.59 5.12 41.88
N ILE A 768 -2.79 6.34 41.37
CA ILE A 768 -3.80 7.27 41.91
C ILE A 768 -5.22 6.78 41.63
N LEU A 769 -5.48 6.27 40.42
CA LEU A 769 -6.79 5.72 40.06
C LEU A 769 -7.15 4.46 40.87
N LEU A 770 -6.15 3.69 41.32
CA LEU A 770 -6.36 2.53 42.19
C LEU A 770 -6.40 2.91 43.68
N GLU A 771 -5.70 3.97 44.10
CA GLU A 771 -5.70 4.47 45.48
C GLU A 771 -7.03 5.14 45.84
N PHE A 772 -7.59 5.95 44.94
CA PHE A 772 -8.88 6.64 45.13
C PHE A 772 -9.98 5.87 44.39
N ALA A 773 -10.36 4.72 44.95
CA ALA A 773 -11.21 3.75 44.27
C ALA A 773 -12.63 4.26 43.97
N SER A 774 -13.11 5.28 44.68
CA SER A 774 -14.40 5.93 44.43
C SER A 774 -14.37 6.92 43.27
N ALA A 775 -13.19 7.39 42.86
CA ALA A 775 -12.99 8.31 41.75
C ALA A 775 -12.77 7.55 40.44
N ARG A 776 -13.88 7.16 39.79
CA ARG A 776 -13.89 6.23 38.64
C ARG A 776 -14.36 6.90 37.34
N PRO A 777 -13.56 7.78 36.71
CA PRO A 777 -13.88 8.28 35.38
C PRO A 777 -13.90 7.14 34.34
N PRO A 778 -14.81 7.18 33.35
CA PRO A 778 -14.79 6.23 32.23
C PRO A 778 -13.56 6.46 31.34
N ILE A 779 -13.19 5.45 30.54
CA ILE A 779 -11.99 5.50 29.68
C ILE A 779 -11.99 6.71 28.74
N THR A 780 -13.15 7.10 28.21
CA THR A 780 -13.30 8.31 27.37
C THR A 780 -12.78 9.57 28.05
N HIS A 781 -13.03 9.74 29.36
CA HIS A 781 -12.54 10.89 30.11
C HIS A 781 -11.05 10.74 30.47
N LEU A 782 -10.57 9.52 30.70
CA LEU A 782 -9.14 9.28 30.94
C LEU A 782 -8.28 9.70 29.73
N VAL A 783 -8.80 9.55 28.50
CA VAL A 783 -8.10 9.99 27.28
C VAL A 783 -7.82 11.50 27.27
N ASP A 784 -8.70 12.30 27.89
CA ASP A 784 -8.54 13.76 28.00
C ASP A 784 -7.73 14.18 29.22
N LEU A 785 -7.79 13.40 30.30
CA LEU A 785 -7.14 13.71 31.57
C LEU A 785 -5.66 13.31 31.60
N ILE A 786 -5.27 12.28 30.86
CA ILE A 786 -3.92 11.70 30.86
C ILE A 786 -3.18 12.13 29.59
N ALA A 787 -1.93 12.58 29.77
CA ALA A 787 -1.10 13.01 28.65
C ALA A 787 -0.75 11.82 27.72
N PRO A 788 -0.62 12.05 26.40
CA PRO A 788 -0.17 11.01 25.50
C PRO A 788 1.31 10.68 25.71
N ILE A 789 1.67 9.41 25.46
CA ILE A 789 3.06 8.94 25.42
C ILE A 789 3.82 9.75 24.36
N LYS A 790 4.92 10.39 24.76
CA LYS A 790 5.81 11.14 23.87
C LYS A 790 6.94 10.25 23.35
N PRO A 791 7.45 10.48 22.12
CA PRO A 791 8.62 9.76 21.64
C PRO A 791 9.83 10.03 22.54
N ARG A 792 10.64 8.99 22.77
CA ARG A 792 11.93 9.13 23.45
C ARG A 792 13.03 9.22 22.40
N HIS A 793 13.78 10.31 22.44
CA HIS A 793 14.86 10.55 21.49
C HIS A 793 16.15 9.89 21.96
N TYR A 794 16.80 9.19 21.05
CA TYR A 794 18.11 8.57 21.24
C TYR A 794 19.03 9.04 20.13
N SER A 795 20.23 9.50 20.47
CA SER A 795 21.24 9.88 19.47
C SER A 795 21.61 8.66 18.64
N ILE A 796 21.61 8.81 17.32
CA ILE A 796 21.90 7.71 16.39
C ILE A 796 23.38 7.30 16.50
N ALA A 797 23.64 6.00 16.55
CA ALA A 797 24.94 5.39 16.79
C ALA A 797 25.65 4.86 15.53
N SER A 798 25.13 5.19 14.33
CA SER A 798 25.63 4.74 13.04
C SER A 798 25.72 5.84 11.99
N SER A 799 26.68 5.75 11.07
CA SER A 799 26.67 6.52 9.82
C SER A 799 25.79 5.83 8.76
N ALA A 800 24.90 6.60 8.11
CA ALA A 800 24.08 6.11 7.01
C ALA A 800 24.91 5.71 5.78
N ARG A 801 26.13 6.26 5.64
CA ARG A 801 27.07 5.85 4.57
C ARG A 801 27.70 4.50 4.86
N MET A 802 28.07 4.25 6.11
CA MET A 802 28.66 2.97 6.51
C MET A 802 27.61 1.86 6.58
N HIS A 803 26.40 2.19 7.03
CA HIS A 803 25.31 1.24 7.26
C HIS A 803 24.07 1.60 6.43
N PRO A 804 24.13 1.52 5.09
CA PRO A 804 23.00 1.89 4.25
C PRO A 804 21.81 0.94 4.51
N GLY A 805 20.65 1.52 4.80
CA GLY A 805 19.44 0.74 5.12
C GLY A 805 19.39 0.22 6.56
N SER A 806 20.23 0.74 7.48
CA SER A 806 20.18 0.43 8.91
C SER A 806 20.35 1.69 9.76
N VAL A 807 19.71 1.74 10.94
CA VAL A 807 19.91 2.81 11.94
C VAL A 807 20.15 2.19 13.32
N HIS A 808 21.24 2.60 13.99
CA HIS A 808 21.69 1.95 15.21
C HIS A 808 21.47 2.86 16.42
N LEU A 809 21.16 2.28 17.58
CA LEU A 809 21.05 2.96 18.87
C LEU A 809 21.98 2.33 19.91
N CYS A 810 22.41 3.14 20.89
CA CYS A 810 23.10 2.69 22.09
C CYS A 810 22.34 3.18 23.33
N VAL A 811 21.64 2.27 24.00
CA VAL A 811 20.64 2.62 25.02
C VAL A 811 21.00 1.98 26.36
N VAL A 812 20.90 2.74 27.44
CA VAL A 812 21.01 2.21 28.81
C VAL A 812 19.61 2.00 29.35
N THR A 813 19.30 0.81 29.86
CA THR A 813 18.01 0.58 30.50
C THR A 813 17.98 1.25 31.87
N VAL A 814 16.80 1.75 32.23
CA VAL A 814 16.62 2.53 33.46
C VAL A 814 15.70 1.77 34.39
N HIS A 815 16.16 1.50 35.60
CA HIS A 815 15.39 0.95 36.71
C HIS A 815 15.71 1.71 38.00
N TRP A 816 14.72 1.83 38.89
CA TRP A 816 14.91 2.44 40.21
C TRP A 816 13.94 1.84 41.23
N PRO A 817 14.35 1.73 42.51
CA PRO A 817 13.44 1.33 43.57
C PRO A 817 12.50 2.47 43.96
N THR A 818 11.27 2.13 44.35
CA THR A 818 10.29 3.05 44.95
C THR A 818 9.67 2.41 46.18
N SER A 819 8.93 3.17 46.99
CA SER A 819 8.22 2.61 48.14
C SER A 819 7.14 1.58 47.75
N ARG A 820 6.68 1.63 46.49
CA ARG A 820 5.63 0.77 45.92
C ARG A 820 6.18 -0.37 45.04
N GLY A 821 7.50 -0.57 45.02
CA GLY A 821 8.17 -1.60 44.22
C GLY A 821 9.16 -1.02 43.20
N PRO A 822 9.91 -1.88 42.50
CA PRO A 822 10.83 -1.43 41.46
C PRO A 822 10.05 -0.86 40.26
N ARG A 823 10.55 0.24 39.70
CA ARG A 823 10.03 0.86 38.48
C ARG A 823 11.09 0.83 37.40
N ALA A 824 10.65 0.91 36.15
CA ALA A 824 11.51 0.96 34.98
C ALA A 824 11.11 2.10 34.05
N GLY A 825 12.06 2.61 33.26
CA GLY A 825 11.79 3.60 32.24
C GLY A 825 10.95 2.98 31.13
N GLN A 826 9.81 3.58 30.82
CA GLN A 826 8.81 3.06 29.87
C GLN A 826 9.42 2.66 28.51
N CYS A 827 10.05 3.61 27.80
CA CYS A 827 10.63 3.34 26.49
C CYS A 827 11.84 2.38 26.56
N THR A 828 12.65 2.44 27.63
CA THR A 828 13.78 1.53 27.78
C THR A 828 13.36 0.10 28.09
N ARG A 829 12.30 -0.09 28.88
CA ARG A 829 11.71 -1.41 29.14
C ARG A 829 11.09 -1.97 27.88
N PHE A 830 10.39 -1.13 27.10
CA PHE A 830 9.88 -1.50 25.79
C PHE A 830 11.00 -1.99 24.86
N LEU A 831 12.09 -1.22 24.74
CA LEU A 831 13.23 -1.59 23.90
C LEU A 831 13.94 -2.88 24.37
N ASP A 832 14.04 -3.11 25.68
CA ASP A 832 14.68 -4.30 26.26
C ASP A 832 13.83 -5.57 26.08
N ALA A 833 12.53 -5.42 25.82
CA ALA A 833 11.59 -6.53 25.59
C ALA A 833 11.44 -6.93 24.12
N LEU A 834 12.07 -6.19 23.19
CA LEU A 834 11.97 -6.45 21.75
C LEU A 834 12.71 -7.73 21.34
N ASN A 835 12.24 -8.34 20.27
CA ASN A 835 12.89 -9.44 19.57
C ASN A 835 13.29 -9.02 18.15
N ILE A 836 14.23 -9.75 17.56
CA ILE A 836 14.58 -9.59 16.14
C ILE A 836 13.31 -9.83 15.29
N GLY A 837 13.04 -8.90 14.38
CA GLY A 837 11.86 -8.90 13.52
C GLY A 837 10.71 -8.02 14.02
N ASP A 838 10.71 -7.62 15.30
CA ASP A 838 9.65 -6.78 15.86
C ASP A 838 9.62 -5.40 15.17
N ALA A 839 8.41 -4.93 14.89
CA ALA A 839 8.18 -3.63 14.27
C ALA A 839 8.13 -2.52 15.34
N VAL A 840 8.87 -1.44 15.09
CA VAL A 840 8.95 -0.28 15.97
C VAL A 840 8.59 0.97 15.17
N THR A 841 7.70 1.79 15.75
CA THR A 841 7.40 3.11 15.18
C THR A 841 8.48 4.09 15.64
N VAL A 842 9.06 4.81 14.68
CA VAL A 842 10.12 5.79 14.92
C VAL A 842 9.89 7.09 14.15
N SER A 843 10.54 8.16 14.58
CA SER A 843 10.65 9.44 13.87
C SER A 843 12.10 9.91 13.89
N VAL A 844 12.48 10.76 12.93
CA VAL A 844 13.83 11.35 12.87
C VAL A 844 13.74 12.80 13.33
N LYS A 845 14.62 13.18 14.26
CA LYS A 845 14.73 14.54 14.76
C LYS A 845 16.11 15.10 14.44
N PRO A 846 16.20 16.18 13.65
CA PRO A 846 17.46 16.85 13.40
C PRO A 846 18.13 17.33 14.70
N SER A 847 19.45 17.19 14.78
CA SER A 847 20.28 17.72 15.88
C SER A 847 21.30 18.74 15.37
N VAL A 848 21.77 19.59 16.29
CA VAL A 848 22.94 20.47 16.07
C VAL A 848 24.27 19.71 16.16
N MET A 849 24.26 18.43 16.56
CA MET A 849 25.43 17.57 16.67
C MET A 849 25.95 17.12 15.30
N LYS A 850 26.34 18.06 14.43
CA LYS A 850 26.87 17.80 13.09
C LYS A 850 28.39 17.87 13.07
N LEU A 851 29.02 17.13 12.15
CA LEU A 851 30.46 17.27 11.89
C LEU A 851 30.80 18.67 11.35
N PRO A 852 32.05 19.14 11.52
CA PRO A 852 32.48 20.41 10.95
C PRO A 852 32.29 20.46 9.42
N PRO A 853 32.10 21.66 8.83
CA PRO A 853 31.85 21.80 7.40
C PRO A 853 33.05 21.37 6.54
N LEU A 854 34.28 21.50 7.05
CA LEU A 854 35.48 21.06 6.34
C LEU A 854 36.00 19.74 6.90
N ASP A 855 36.26 18.79 6.01
CA ASP A 855 36.77 17.49 6.42
C ASP A 855 38.15 17.59 7.10
N ALA A 856 38.99 18.56 6.76
CA ALA A 856 40.31 18.72 7.40
C ALA A 856 40.25 19.27 8.85
N GLN A 857 39.10 19.78 9.32
CA GLN A 857 39.02 20.38 10.65
C GLN A 857 39.11 19.32 11.78
N PRO A 858 39.84 19.61 12.88
CA PRO A 858 39.89 18.73 14.04
C PRO A 858 38.52 18.53 14.70
N VAL A 859 38.28 17.31 15.17
CA VAL A 859 37.05 16.93 15.88
C VAL A 859 37.43 16.41 17.27
N ILE A 860 36.96 17.08 18.32
CA ILE A 860 37.20 16.72 19.71
C ILE A 860 35.87 16.30 20.35
N MET A 861 35.80 15.05 20.79
CA MET A 861 34.57 14.41 21.27
C MET A 861 34.74 13.97 22.72
N ALA A 862 33.74 14.20 23.55
CA ALA A 862 33.69 13.75 24.93
C ALA A 862 32.40 12.94 25.15
N GLY A 863 32.53 11.61 25.17
CA GLY A 863 31.41 10.67 25.28
C GLY A 863 31.41 9.93 26.61
N LEU A 864 30.32 10.06 27.37
CA LEU A 864 30.16 9.42 28.67
C LEU A 864 29.11 8.30 28.62
N GLY A 865 29.54 7.05 28.81
CA GLY A 865 28.67 5.89 28.69
C GLY A 865 27.96 5.85 27.34
N THR A 866 26.62 5.83 27.33
CA THR A 866 25.81 5.84 26.10
C THR A 866 25.94 7.12 25.28
N GLY A 867 26.48 8.20 25.85
CA GLY A 867 26.84 9.41 25.11
C GLY A 867 27.92 9.18 24.04
N MET A 868 28.45 7.96 23.94
CA MET A 868 29.30 7.54 22.83
C MET A 868 28.53 7.34 21.51
N ALA A 869 27.20 7.19 21.54
CA ALA A 869 26.39 6.93 20.34
C ALA A 869 26.73 7.86 19.15
N PRO A 870 26.58 9.19 19.25
CA PRO A 870 26.84 10.07 18.11
C PRO A 870 28.31 10.06 17.68
N PHE A 871 29.24 9.81 18.60
CA PHE A 871 30.67 9.79 18.29
C PHE A 871 31.11 8.52 17.57
N ARG A 872 30.45 7.39 17.82
CA ARG A 872 30.59 6.21 16.98
C ARG A 872 30.19 6.54 15.54
N ALA A 873 29.03 7.19 15.32
CA ALA A 873 28.59 7.61 14.00
C ALA A 873 29.56 8.60 13.33
N PHE A 874 30.14 9.55 14.08
CA PHE A 874 31.13 10.50 13.57
C PHE A 874 32.40 9.78 13.10
N ILE A 875 32.90 8.84 13.88
CA ILE A 875 34.11 8.07 13.53
C ILE A 875 33.83 7.21 12.29
N GLU A 876 32.67 6.55 12.22
CA GLU A 876 32.26 5.78 11.03
C GLU A 876 32.18 6.68 9.77
N GLU A 877 31.57 7.87 9.88
CA GLU A 877 31.50 8.81 8.75
C GLU A 877 32.90 9.22 8.28
N ARG A 878 33.79 9.57 9.23
CA ARG A 878 35.17 9.95 8.91
C ARG A 878 35.98 8.80 8.32
N ALA A 879 35.74 7.57 8.77
CA ALA A 879 36.33 6.38 8.18
C ALA A 879 35.89 6.22 6.71
N MET A 880 34.61 6.43 6.40
CA MET A 880 34.10 6.39 5.03
C MET A 880 34.71 7.50 4.16
N ARG A 881 34.85 8.72 4.68
CA ARG A 881 35.51 9.83 3.95
C ARG A 881 36.97 9.52 3.64
N LYS A 882 37.71 8.99 4.61
CA LYS A 882 39.11 8.55 4.42
C LYS A 882 39.21 7.45 3.37
N LEU A 883 38.26 6.50 3.37
CA LEU A 883 38.19 5.43 2.36
C LEU A 883 37.90 5.97 0.95
N GLU A 884 37.10 7.03 0.84
CA GLU A 884 36.84 7.78 -0.40
C GLU A 884 38.06 8.62 -0.87
N GLY A 885 39.18 8.60 -0.13
CA GLY A 885 40.40 9.34 -0.45
C GLY A 885 40.36 10.81 -0.03
N ILE A 886 39.39 11.21 0.79
CA ILE A 886 39.29 12.56 1.34
C ILE A 886 40.21 12.67 2.56
N ASP A 887 41.02 13.73 2.60
CA ASP A 887 41.86 14.02 3.76
C ASP A 887 41.00 14.46 4.95
N VAL A 888 41.15 13.77 6.07
CA VAL A 888 40.34 13.98 7.29
C VAL A 888 41.21 14.50 8.42
N GLY A 889 40.71 15.53 9.10
CA GLY A 889 41.36 16.15 10.24
C GLY A 889 41.48 15.19 11.44
N PRO A 890 42.36 15.52 12.41
CA PRO A 890 42.59 14.67 13.57
C PRO A 890 41.33 14.53 14.43
N MET A 891 41.07 13.32 14.90
CA MET A 891 39.95 13.02 15.79
C MET A 891 40.45 12.67 17.20
N THR A 892 39.89 13.32 18.21
CA THR A 892 40.18 13.04 19.62
C THR A 892 38.92 12.60 20.33
N LEU A 893 38.96 11.46 21.02
CA LEU A 893 37.85 10.92 21.80
C LEU A 893 38.23 10.79 23.28
N TYR A 894 37.55 11.53 24.13
CA TYR A 894 37.54 11.35 25.58
C TYR A 894 36.36 10.44 25.95
N PHE A 895 36.65 9.20 26.32
CA PHE A 895 35.65 8.24 26.78
C PHE A 895 35.65 8.11 28.30
N GLY A 896 34.47 8.20 28.90
CA GLY A 896 34.30 7.99 30.34
C GLY A 896 33.26 6.92 30.69
N SER A 897 33.64 6.00 31.59
CA SER A 897 32.70 5.01 32.16
C SER A 897 33.11 4.57 33.58
N ARG A 898 32.38 3.62 34.18
CA ARG A 898 32.70 3.12 35.53
C ARG A 898 33.93 2.21 35.51
N HIS A 899 33.90 1.16 34.69
CA HIS A 899 34.88 0.09 34.66
C HIS A 899 35.23 -0.28 33.22
N ARG A 900 36.51 -0.47 32.91
CA ARG A 900 36.94 -0.90 31.57
C ARG A 900 36.35 -2.26 31.20
N ALA A 901 36.42 -3.22 32.12
CA ALA A 901 35.97 -4.59 31.86
C ALA A 901 34.44 -4.73 31.69
N MET A 902 33.66 -3.76 32.18
CA MET A 902 32.19 -3.88 32.24
C MET A 902 31.47 -2.93 31.29
N GLU A 903 32.02 -1.73 31.04
CA GLU A 903 31.32 -0.65 30.33
C GLU A 903 32.17 0.02 29.24
N TYR A 904 33.24 -0.61 28.74
CA TYR A 904 34.00 -0.05 27.63
C TYR A 904 33.28 -0.31 26.28
N LEU A 905 32.21 0.45 26.06
CA LEU A 905 31.34 0.33 24.89
C LEU A 905 32.14 0.53 23.59
N TYR A 906 32.02 -0.41 22.65
CA TYR A 906 32.70 -0.42 21.36
C TYR A 906 34.23 -0.30 21.46
N GLY A 907 34.83 -0.75 22.58
CA GLY A 907 36.26 -0.60 22.83
C GLY A 907 37.14 -1.18 21.73
N GLU A 908 36.82 -2.38 21.23
CA GLU A 908 37.54 -3.02 20.12
C GLU A 908 37.49 -2.17 18.83
N GLU A 909 36.33 -1.57 18.51
CA GLU A 909 36.17 -0.70 17.34
C GLU A 909 37.05 0.56 17.47
N PHE A 910 37.02 1.23 18.63
CA PHE A 910 37.80 2.45 18.85
C PHE A 910 39.30 2.19 18.93
N GLU A 911 39.72 1.08 19.51
CA GLU A 911 41.14 0.68 19.53
C GLU A 911 41.64 0.38 18.11
N ALA A 912 40.82 -0.24 17.25
CA ALA A 912 41.13 -0.45 15.84
C ALA A 912 41.26 0.86 15.06
N TYR A 913 40.31 1.79 15.23
CA TYR A 913 40.39 3.12 14.58
C TYR A 913 41.57 3.96 15.09
N HIS A 914 41.98 3.78 16.35
CA HIS A 914 43.17 4.41 16.89
C HIS A 914 44.44 3.83 16.29
N ALA A 915 44.52 2.50 16.16
CA ALA A 915 45.64 1.82 15.51
C ALA A 915 45.79 2.19 14.03
N ASP A 916 44.70 2.42 13.30
CA ASP A 916 44.68 2.92 11.92
C ASP A 916 45.01 4.43 11.79
N GLY A 917 45.13 5.12 12.92
CA GLY A 917 45.43 6.56 12.97
C GLY A 917 44.27 7.49 12.58
N LEU A 918 43.08 6.96 12.27
CA LEU A 918 41.87 7.76 12.09
C LEU A 918 41.51 8.47 13.40
N LEU A 919 41.41 7.69 14.48
CA LEU A 919 41.19 8.24 15.81
C LEU A 919 42.55 8.62 16.41
N THR A 920 43.02 9.82 16.10
CA THR A 920 44.36 10.31 16.48
C THR A 920 44.63 10.18 17.97
N ASN A 921 43.66 10.50 18.83
CA ASN A 921 43.81 10.42 20.29
C ASN A 921 42.62 9.70 20.92
N LEU A 922 42.89 8.61 21.62
CA LEU A 922 41.89 7.86 22.41
C LEU A 922 42.21 8.00 23.90
N ARG A 923 41.40 8.78 24.62
CA ARG A 923 41.59 9.12 26.03
C ARG A 923 40.54 8.44 26.89
N LEU A 924 40.95 7.42 27.63
CA LEU A 924 40.04 6.61 28.45
C LEU A 924 40.08 7.02 29.92
N ALA A 925 38.90 7.19 30.52
CA ALA A 925 38.71 7.50 31.94
C ALA A 925 37.74 6.50 32.59
N PHE A 926 38.26 5.65 33.47
CA PHE A 926 37.49 4.69 34.25
C PHE A 926 37.45 5.12 35.71
N SER A 927 36.25 5.40 36.21
CA SER A 927 36.09 6.05 37.53
C SER A 927 36.19 5.11 38.72
N ARG A 928 36.17 3.79 38.51
CA ARG A 928 36.09 2.78 39.58
C ARG A 928 37.14 1.66 39.49
N ASP A 929 38.07 1.71 38.54
CA ASP A 929 39.13 0.68 38.38
C ASP A 929 40.32 0.89 39.33
N GLN A 930 40.35 2.02 40.03
CA GLN A 930 41.39 2.41 40.98
C GLN A 930 40.80 3.18 42.17
N LYS A 931 41.62 3.46 43.19
CA LYS A 931 41.20 4.13 44.43
C LYS A 931 40.70 5.56 44.20
N ASP A 932 41.43 6.33 43.39
CA ASP A 932 41.09 7.73 43.09
C ASP A 932 40.27 7.82 41.80
N LYS A 933 39.16 8.56 41.83
CA LYS A 933 38.26 8.65 40.68
C LYS A 933 38.92 9.42 39.54
N VAL A 934 39.04 8.78 38.38
CA VAL A 934 39.52 9.40 37.13
C VAL A 934 38.33 9.69 36.22
N TYR A 935 38.19 10.93 35.80
CA TYR A 935 37.13 11.40 34.89
C TYR A 935 37.74 12.09 33.66
N ILE A 936 36.91 12.35 32.65
CA ILE A 936 37.34 12.94 31.37
C ILE A 936 37.98 14.32 31.54
N GLN A 937 37.50 15.15 32.48
CA GLN A 937 38.07 16.47 32.76
C GLN A 937 39.50 16.39 33.28
N HIS A 938 39.90 15.28 33.90
CA HIS A 938 41.30 15.08 34.31
C HIS A 938 42.17 14.84 33.08
N LYS A 939 41.71 13.99 32.15
CA LYS A 939 42.40 13.74 30.88
C LYS A 939 42.47 15.00 30.01
N MET A 940 41.39 15.77 29.95
CA MET A 940 41.36 17.05 29.24
C MET A 940 42.35 18.06 29.81
N ARG A 941 42.58 18.08 31.13
CA ARG A 941 43.61 18.93 31.74
C ARG A 941 45.02 18.47 31.39
N ASP A 942 45.26 17.15 31.34
CA ASP A 942 46.54 16.59 30.88
C ASP A 942 46.81 16.97 29.40
N ASP A 943 45.74 17.18 28.61
CA ASP A 943 45.76 17.49 27.18
C ASP A 943 45.51 18.98 26.86
N ALA A 944 45.81 19.87 27.81
CA ALA A 944 45.52 21.30 27.71
C ALA A 944 46.08 21.95 26.43
N GLU A 945 47.30 21.57 26.00
CA GLU A 945 47.92 22.06 24.76
C GLU A 945 47.16 21.60 23.51
N LEU A 946 46.84 20.30 23.42
CA LEU A 946 46.07 19.73 22.30
C LEU A 946 44.69 20.41 22.16
N LEU A 947 44.01 20.66 23.28
CA LEU A 947 42.69 21.31 23.27
C LEU A 947 42.79 22.76 22.80
N ALA A 948 43.82 23.50 23.26
CA ALA A 948 44.04 24.87 22.84
C ALA A 948 44.39 24.97 21.34
N ASP A 949 45.32 24.15 20.85
CA ASP A 949 45.72 24.14 19.44
C ASP A 949 44.59 23.67 18.53
N GLY A 950 43.88 22.61 18.91
CA GLY A 950 42.78 22.06 18.14
C GLY A 950 41.63 23.04 17.94
N LEU A 951 41.28 23.82 18.97
CA LEU A 951 40.14 24.73 18.94
C LEU A 951 40.51 26.18 18.57
N LEU A 952 41.66 26.70 18.98
CA LEU A 952 42.01 28.10 18.71
C LEU A 952 42.83 28.24 17.42
N ALA A 953 43.85 27.41 17.22
CA ALA A 953 44.75 27.54 16.08
C ALA A 953 44.22 26.85 14.82
N ASN A 954 43.62 25.67 14.98
CA ASN A 954 43.20 24.82 13.85
C ASN A 954 41.68 24.85 13.58
N GLU A 955 40.98 25.78 14.22
CA GLU A 955 39.55 26.01 14.04
C GLU A 955 38.64 24.76 14.16
N GLY A 956 39.00 23.78 15.01
CA GLY A 956 38.23 22.56 15.21
C GLY A 956 36.93 22.74 16.00
N CYS A 957 36.19 21.64 16.18
CA CYS A 957 34.94 21.61 16.95
C CYS A 957 35.03 20.68 18.17
N PHE A 958 34.40 21.10 19.27
CA PHE A 958 34.26 20.32 20.50
C PHE A 958 32.81 19.86 20.70
N TYR A 959 32.65 18.60 21.09
CA TYR A 959 31.36 17.97 21.33
C TYR A 959 31.36 17.24 22.68
N LEU A 960 30.30 17.41 23.47
CA LEU A 960 30.05 16.61 24.68
C LEU A 960 28.68 15.95 24.57
N CYS A 961 28.62 14.64 24.81
CA CYS A 961 27.37 13.91 24.92
C CYS A 961 27.38 13.00 26.14
N GLY A 962 26.30 13.05 26.94
CA GLY A 962 26.20 12.31 28.19
C GLY A 962 25.37 13.00 29.28
N PRO A 963 25.56 12.64 30.56
CA PRO A 963 24.82 13.26 31.66
C PRO A 963 25.24 14.74 31.86
N THR A 964 24.36 15.52 32.49
CA THR A 964 24.56 16.97 32.74
C THR A 964 25.64 17.34 33.77
N TRP A 965 25.90 16.49 34.77
CA TRP A 965 26.79 16.82 35.91
C TRP A 965 28.26 17.19 35.57
N PRO A 966 28.92 16.67 34.51
CA PRO A 966 30.31 17.01 34.20
C PRO A 966 30.47 18.25 33.31
N ALA A 967 29.37 18.86 32.84
CA ALA A 967 29.45 19.98 31.89
C ALA A 967 30.20 21.19 32.46
N SER A 968 30.05 21.48 33.76
CA SER A 968 30.84 22.53 34.43
C SER A 968 32.32 22.20 34.50
N ASP A 969 32.65 20.97 34.87
CA ASP A 969 34.04 20.52 35.01
C ASP A 969 34.78 20.49 33.67
N VAL A 970 34.07 20.11 32.59
CA VAL A 970 34.57 20.16 31.21
C VAL A 970 34.81 21.60 30.78
N LYS A 971 33.89 22.52 31.10
CA LYS A 971 34.09 23.96 30.85
C LYS A 971 35.34 24.47 31.59
N ASP A 972 35.54 24.08 32.84
CA ASP A 972 36.71 24.49 33.62
C ASP A 972 38.02 23.93 33.04
N ALA A 973 38.00 22.67 32.57
CA ALA A 973 39.15 22.09 31.86
C ALA A 973 39.46 22.84 30.55
N MET A 974 38.42 23.28 29.81
CA MET A 974 38.58 24.06 28.59
C MET A 974 39.14 25.46 28.87
N VAL A 975 38.65 26.14 29.92
CA VAL A 975 39.20 27.42 30.38
C VAL A 975 40.66 27.27 30.76
N HIS A 976 41.02 26.19 31.45
CA HIS A 976 42.42 25.90 31.80
C HIS A 976 43.30 25.71 30.56
N ALA A 977 42.81 24.99 29.53
CA ALA A 977 43.51 24.82 28.26
C ALA A 977 43.79 26.16 27.57
N PHE A 978 42.75 26.99 27.40
CA PHE A 978 42.87 28.28 26.71
C PHE A 978 43.78 29.27 27.44
N THR A 979 43.79 29.23 28.77
CA THR A 979 44.63 30.13 29.59
C THR A 979 46.08 29.69 29.68
N SER A 980 46.33 28.38 29.72
CA SER A 980 47.68 27.85 29.93
C SER A 980 48.46 27.71 28.62
N HIS A 981 47.77 27.38 27.52
CA HIS A 981 48.41 27.10 26.22
C HIS A 981 47.83 27.91 25.05
N GLY A 982 46.62 28.48 25.18
CA GLY A 982 45.96 29.25 24.11
C GLY A 982 46.29 30.75 24.03
N GLY A 983 47.11 31.27 24.95
CA GLY A 983 47.42 32.71 25.02
C GLY A 983 46.25 33.60 25.44
N VAL A 984 45.14 33.03 25.91
CA VAL A 984 43.93 33.75 26.32
C VAL A 984 44.03 34.17 27.78
N LYS A 985 43.64 35.41 28.11
CA LYS A 985 43.64 35.87 29.50
C LYS A 985 42.55 35.15 30.32
N PRO A 986 42.76 34.90 31.62
CA PRO A 986 41.75 34.26 32.48
C PRO A 986 40.38 34.94 32.48
N THR A 987 40.33 36.26 32.36
CA THR A 987 39.08 37.05 32.30
C THR A 987 38.34 36.92 30.96
N GLU A 988 39.02 36.48 29.90
CA GLU A 988 38.50 36.41 28.52
C GLU A 988 38.17 34.97 28.10
N ALA A 989 38.77 33.95 28.74
CA ALA A 989 38.60 32.55 28.38
C ALA A 989 37.14 32.04 28.41
N SER A 990 36.33 32.53 29.34
CA SER A 990 34.89 32.23 29.36
C SER A 990 34.16 32.83 28.16
N LYS A 991 34.57 34.02 27.69
CA LYS A 991 33.98 34.68 26.53
C LYS A 991 34.30 33.91 25.24
N VAL A 992 35.52 33.40 25.10
CA VAL A 992 35.92 32.56 23.96
C VAL A 992 35.05 31.30 23.86
N ILE A 993 34.71 30.66 24.98
CA ILE A 993 33.79 29.51 24.97
C ILE A 993 32.39 29.92 24.48
N GLU A 994 31.88 31.08 24.87
CA GLU A 994 30.59 31.57 24.37
C GLU A 994 30.67 31.91 22.86
N GLU A 995 31.76 32.49 22.38
CA GLU A 995 32.00 32.71 20.93
C GLU A 995 32.09 31.38 20.14
N LEU A 996 32.68 30.34 20.72
CA LEU A 996 32.69 29.00 20.14
C LEU A 996 31.31 28.35 20.12
N LYS A 997 30.45 28.63 21.11
CA LYS A 997 29.04 28.18 21.07
C LYS A 997 28.26 28.90 19.99
N GLU A 998 28.41 30.23 19.89
CA GLU A 998 27.73 31.06 18.89
C GLU A 998 28.14 30.69 17.45
N SER A 999 29.33 30.14 17.27
CA SER A 999 29.84 29.65 15.98
C SER A 999 29.61 28.14 15.74
N ASP A 1000 28.82 27.47 16.59
CA ASP A 1000 28.54 26.02 16.51
C ASP A 1000 29.79 25.13 16.56
N ARG A 1001 30.84 25.59 17.27
CA ARG A 1001 32.11 24.87 17.45
C ARG A 1001 32.30 24.33 18.88
N TYR A 1002 31.36 24.61 19.78
CA TYR A 1002 31.28 24.03 21.12
C TYR A 1002 29.84 23.56 21.38
N ILE A 1003 29.57 22.28 21.12
CA ILE A 1003 28.23 21.70 21.11
C ILE A 1003 28.08 20.71 22.26
N LEU A 1004 27.04 20.90 23.09
CA LEU A 1004 26.74 20.01 24.22
C LEU A 1004 25.34 19.40 24.04
N GLU A 1005 25.26 18.07 23.97
CA GLU A 1005 24.00 17.32 23.99
C GLU A 1005 23.96 16.49 25.28
N VAL A 1006 23.55 17.15 26.36
CA VAL A 1006 23.51 16.56 27.71
C VAL A 1006 22.08 16.34 28.18
N TYR A 1007 21.87 15.23 28.89
CA TYR A 1007 20.55 14.75 29.33
C TYR A 1007 20.46 14.41 30.81
#